data_AF-A0A9X3X3X1-F1
#
_entry.id   AF-A0A9X3X3X1-F1
#
_cell.length_a   1.000
_cell.length_b   1.000
_cell.length_c   1.000
_cell.angle_alpha   90.00
_cell.angle_beta   90.00
_cell.angle_gamma   90.00
#
_symmetry.space_group_name_H-M   'P 1'
#
loop_
_entity.id
_entity.type
_entity.pdbx_description
1 polymer ?
#
loop_
_entity_poly.entity_id
_entity_poly.type
_entity_poly.pdbx_seq_one_letter_code
_entity_poly.pdbx_strand_id
1 'polypeptide(L)'
;MLGRLDRPSLLAAALALGACTRPAPTPAHAKAGPKEAPSLGLDAPLVGGARLFHTAVDESFWVSHEADRDRLVSAGVRFELAPDSGEVLSAAWDVDLSLKSDPLVGSLAVAPHLGGGFVHWSRARVFRSDTFTGPLRPVALGGALGVGAVRGARSGLDAVLVFGEAGTAALRKGSDALEAASEAGLADFAALDGKRAVRVDYLGRLASTGDGGATWNDAAGVAGLGSKTFLVQPGALAVETWQGRLPLGADGRFGPMDGAQHGSSHGRGFEPILPGSRADDRNAWWIWRDTPPIQAAVLGGARVAAGRALAVNPSAVGEVDLARGTLLRTVTDFPQPGLMCSAVAGPEAPLVVCGWEMYQDTSSYVMSLRDGAFPPVLERAFSDDGYFVADDAGALAFVGSCKFTPRMLDMNDPSRMDLGSEIRPATRICVRRGADEWVEHTIELPPGQEVYGWAPRRDGTAVALVIDPRLEGLPEPKVDEPRVVAQGGVRIVRVPAEVSGMVFSRPSFNPYGMYSGGMRGPLGPLVERRFQVREDGSVEGWLVSPNGGEVGGVFTGVVVDPRGRVTAFAPPPRVLGMITTGDFGVALTRDGDLYETLDHGRSYRAAGRSPLPPAAFGGFCSPLGCAIGPVTRLGWGSTGAAPVVYPAKPYEEPEVKAPVRLACTPAGTPEVVPEAALVPDKGKLSWQTGLGDLVTLVREVENTPEEAVPAGPSADLLQALPPEVLAQLPKDALQALMKGAQQAGQAPPASPGKTPGKTPPRKASAAPLRTHSLMMRMPFEPGAPPLRIDATGAELEEARRVVVTPLLAPRGDVALLFVTDRNEVVVTNERTTTLPLFEPRRYAMSENSVGAGLLLGPERVLVLGETRRRMTFEEHGQAPTRPPVFMGQERDSGGRRPVTLARRDDGAIGILLWDGSPPHVIAVAELDPATQSPRPRTALAPWSTATPADDPRCKKAKGWRALVPMEPSWWLGMDTRALPGISLRAAGAALLRWTEERVCVEALDLGAERRPDDITRSEGSLVVRWEASGSKRRGAVLQAGGLRQALDCKLEPAPEERAR
;
A
#
# COMPACT_ATOMS: atom_id res chain seq x y z
N MET A 1 42.84 -43.50 -27.15
CA MET A 1 42.44 -44.91 -27.35
C MET A 1 41.28 -44.93 -28.34
N LEU A 2 41.58 -45.23 -29.60
CA LEU A 2 40.63 -45.27 -30.72
C LEU A 2 40.41 -46.74 -31.10
N GLY A 3 39.17 -47.21 -31.02
CA GLY A 3 38.76 -48.55 -31.44
C GLY A 3 37.97 -48.48 -32.75
N ARG A 4 38.58 -49.00 -33.81
CA ARG A 4 37.99 -49.32 -35.13
C ARG A 4 36.91 -50.40 -35.00
N LEU A 5 35.98 -50.45 -35.96
CA LEU A 5 35.69 -51.67 -36.75
C LEU A 5 34.81 -51.35 -37.97
N ASP A 6 35.41 -51.53 -39.15
CA ASP A 6 34.75 -51.73 -40.44
C ASP A 6 34.27 -53.19 -40.58
N ARG A 7 33.15 -53.42 -41.29
CA ARG A 7 33.09 -54.34 -42.45
C ARG A 7 31.72 -54.32 -43.15
N PRO A 8 31.67 -54.16 -44.49
CA PRO A 8 30.47 -54.28 -45.30
C PRO A 8 30.31 -55.70 -45.89
N SER A 9 29.12 -56.06 -46.35
CA SER A 9 28.91 -57.20 -47.26
C SER A 9 27.73 -56.93 -48.21
N LEU A 10 27.99 -57.31 -49.45
CA LEU A 10 27.31 -57.05 -50.72
C LEU A 10 26.27 -58.12 -51.10
N LEU A 11 25.44 -57.77 -52.11
CA LEU A 11 24.79 -58.62 -53.13
C LEU A 11 23.57 -59.47 -52.66
N ALA A 12 22.45 -59.59 -53.38
CA ALA A 12 22.18 -59.51 -54.81
C ALA A 12 20.68 -59.30 -55.09
N ALA A 13 20.40 -58.82 -56.30
CA ALA A 13 19.10 -58.55 -56.89
C ALA A 13 18.45 -59.80 -57.52
N ALA A 14 17.11 -59.78 -57.67
CA ALA A 14 16.43 -60.37 -58.83
C ALA A 14 15.00 -59.81 -58.98
N LEU A 15 14.71 -59.32 -60.18
CA LEU A 15 13.43 -58.81 -60.69
C LEU A 15 12.43 -59.94 -60.99
N ALA A 16 11.12 -59.64 -60.88
CA ALA A 16 10.11 -60.18 -61.80
C ALA A 16 8.91 -59.23 -61.93
N LEU A 17 8.59 -58.90 -63.19
CA LEU A 17 7.48 -58.09 -63.68
C LEU A 17 6.14 -58.85 -63.59
N GLY A 18 5.05 -58.12 -63.31
CA GLY A 18 3.67 -58.57 -63.49
C GLY A 18 2.72 -57.37 -63.58
N ALA A 19 2.09 -57.19 -64.73
CA ALA A 19 1.36 -56.00 -65.13
C ALA A 19 -0.12 -55.96 -64.67
N CYS A 20 -0.58 -54.73 -64.41
CA CYS A 20 -1.91 -54.13 -64.66
C CYS A 20 -3.21 -54.86 -64.27
N THR A 21 -3.91 -54.33 -63.25
CA THR A 21 -5.30 -53.85 -63.34
C THR A 21 -5.59 -52.88 -62.18
N ARG A 22 -6.12 -51.68 -62.48
CA ARG A 22 -6.53 -50.64 -61.51
C ARG A 22 -7.94 -50.93 -60.96
N PRO A 23 -8.15 -51.02 -59.65
CA PRO A 23 -9.43 -50.73 -59.02
C PRO A 23 -9.49 -49.25 -58.58
N ALA A 24 -10.69 -48.68 -58.54
CA ALA A 24 -10.97 -47.32 -58.10
C ALA A 24 -10.41 -47.03 -56.69
N PRO A 25 -10.02 -45.78 -56.37
CA PRO A 25 -9.47 -45.46 -55.06
C PRO A 25 -10.55 -45.57 -53.99
N THR A 26 -10.51 -46.66 -53.23
CA THR A 26 -11.10 -46.75 -51.89
C THR A 26 -10.46 -45.65 -51.02
N PRO A 27 -11.21 -44.88 -50.22
CA PRO A 27 -10.61 -43.91 -49.30
C PRO A 27 -9.58 -44.63 -48.45
N ALA A 28 -8.34 -44.14 -48.48
CA ALA A 28 -7.25 -44.70 -47.72
C ALA A 28 -7.64 -44.66 -46.23
N HIS A 29 -7.93 -45.83 -45.66
CA HIS A 29 -7.86 -45.98 -44.21
C HIS A 29 -6.48 -45.52 -43.79
N ALA A 30 -6.43 -44.47 -42.98
CA ALA A 30 -5.21 -43.97 -42.37
C ALA A 30 -4.44 -45.17 -41.81
N LYS A 31 -3.15 -45.29 -42.17
CA LYS A 31 -2.25 -46.27 -41.57
C LYS A 31 -2.46 -46.22 -40.06
N ALA A 32 -2.75 -47.37 -39.45
CA ALA A 32 -2.74 -47.51 -38.01
C ALA A 32 -1.44 -46.88 -37.50
N GLY A 33 -1.57 -45.83 -36.68
CA GLY A 33 -0.45 -45.07 -36.17
C GLY A 33 0.55 -45.99 -35.45
N PRO A 34 1.82 -45.57 -35.34
CA PRO A 34 2.80 -46.30 -34.53
C PRO A 34 2.20 -46.59 -33.15
N LYS A 35 2.37 -47.85 -32.70
CA LYS A 35 1.92 -48.34 -31.40
C LYS A 35 2.42 -47.37 -30.33
N GLU A 36 1.49 -46.75 -29.63
CA GLU A 36 1.74 -45.69 -28.63
C GLU A 36 2.83 -46.17 -27.66
N ALA A 37 3.96 -45.46 -27.63
CA ALA A 37 4.97 -45.72 -26.63
C ALA A 37 4.29 -45.60 -25.26
N PRO A 38 4.51 -46.52 -24.31
CA PRO A 38 3.96 -46.37 -22.97
C PRO A 38 4.39 -44.99 -22.47
N SER A 39 3.42 -44.09 -22.28
CA SER A 39 3.69 -42.80 -21.70
C SER A 39 4.44 -43.07 -20.40
N LEU A 40 5.58 -42.42 -20.21
CA LEU A 40 6.13 -42.27 -18.86
C LEU A 40 4.93 -41.79 -18.04
N GLY A 41 4.46 -42.60 -17.08
CA GLY A 41 3.24 -42.34 -16.34
C GLY A 41 3.38 -41.10 -15.48
N LEU A 42 3.39 -39.93 -16.11
CA LEU A 42 3.37 -38.60 -15.50
C LEU A 42 2.01 -38.34 -14.84
N ASP A 43 1.00 -39.13 -15.21
CA ASP A 43 -0.38 -39.12 -14.74
C ASP A 43 -0.55 -39.67 -13.32
N ALA A 44 0.44 -40.38 -12.78
CA ALA A 44 0.36 -40.86 -11.40
C ALA A 44 0.46 -39.67 -10.42
N PRO A 45 -0.48 -39.51 -9.47
CA PRO A 45 -0.41 -38.43 -8.49
C PRO A 45 0.89 -38.50 -7.68
N LEU A 46 1.36 -37.35 -7.17
CA LEU A 46 2.50 -37.36 -6.25
C LEU A 46 2.14 -38.22 -5.03
N VAL A 47 3.01 -39.17 -4.69
CA VAL A 47 2.83 -40.05 -3.53
C VAL A 47 3.07 -39.24 -2.27
N GLY A 48 2.14 -39.29 -1.29
CA GLY A 48 2.31 -38.67 0.03
C GLY A 48 1.36 -37.52 0.38
N GLY A 49 0.35 -37.24 -0.44
CA GLY A 49 -0.60 -36.14 -0.20
C GLY A 49 -0.02 -34.77 -0.58
N ALA A 50 -0.78 -33.70 -0.33
CA ALA A 50 -0.33 -32.35 -0.64
C ALA A 50 0.66 -31.84 0.42
N ARG A 51 1.67 -31.09 -0.03
CA ARG A 51 2.66 -30.40 0.81
C ARG A 51 2.62 -28.91 0.54
N LEU A 52 3.01 -28.12 1.52
CA LEU A 52 2.95 -26.66 1.45
C LEU A 52 4.37 -26.12 1.62
N PHE A 53 4.77 -25.18 0.78
CA PHE A 53 6.08 -24.53 0.83
C PHE A 53 5.87 -23.02 0.84
N HIS A 54 6.57 -22.31 1.73
CA HIS A 54 6.58 -20.85 1.68
C HIS A 54 7.67 -20.36 0.73
N THR A 55 7.27 -19.51 -0.21
CA THR A 55 8.09 -19.14 -1.36
C THR A 55 8.29 -17.63 -1.54
N ALA A 56 7.65 -16.77 -0.74
CA ALA A 56 7.85 -15.32 -0.83
C ALA A 56 8.86 -14.80 0.22
N VAL A 57 10.14 -15.12 0.04
CA VAL A 57 11.20 -14.83 1.02
C VAL A 57 11.33 -13.33 1.32
N ASP A 58 11.33 -12.49 0.28
CA ASP A 58 11.52 -11.03 0.40
C ASP A 58 10.28 -10.28 0.87
N GLU A 59 9.11 -10.89 0.73
CA GLU A 59 7.83 -10.31 1.15
C GLU A 59 7.51 -10.58 2.62
N SER A 60 8.31 -11.41 3.27
CA SER A 60 8.07 -11.91 4.62
C SER A 60 8.80 -11.10 5.68
N PHE A 61 8.29 -11.17 6.92
CA PHE A 61 8.95 -10.65 8.11
C PHE A 61 9.49 -11.84 8.91
N TRP A 62 10.81 -12.03 8.91
CA TRP A 62 11.46 -13.14 9.60
C TRP A 62 11.62 -12.85 11.09
N VAL A 63 11.37 -13.85 11.94
CA VAL A 63 11.23 -13.65 13.40
C VAL A 63 12.31 -14.39 14.18
N SER A 64 12.55 -15.66 13.86
CA SER A 64 13.55 -16.48 14.52
C SER A 64 14.03 -17.62 13.61
N HIS A 65 15.27 -18.05 13.80
CA HIS A 65 15.86 -19.22 13.16
C HIS A 65 16.37 -20.18 14.24
N GLU A 66 15.93 -21.43 14.17
CA GLU A 66 16.35 -22.55 15.00
C GLU A 66 16.75 -23.72 14.07
N ALA A 67 17.53 -24.68 14.59
CA ALA A 67 18.05 -25.78 13.77
C ALA A 67 16.97 -26.64 13.10
N ASP A 68 15.76 -26.70 13.66
CA ASP A 68 14.64 -27.48 13.15
C ASP A 68 13.50 -26.64 12.57
N ARG A 69 13.57 -25.29 12.68
CA ARG A 69 12.50 -24.41 12.22
C ARG A 69 12.90 -22.96 11.99
N ASP A 70 12.31 -22.38 10.95
CA ASP A 70 12.22 -20.95 10.73
C ASP A 70 10.84 -20.44 11.11
N ARG A 71 10.76 -19.22 11.66
CA ARG A 71 9.49 -18.56 11.97
C ARG A 71 9.39 -17.23 11.26
N LEU A 72 8.29 -17.00 10.56
CA LEU A 72 8.04 -15.76 9.82
C LEU A 72 6.56 -15.38 9.79
N VAL A 73 6.31 -14.10 9.51
CA VAL A 73 4.98 -13.56 9.18
C VAL A 73 4.94 -13.21 7.69
N SER A 74 3.95 -13.70 6.97
CA SER A 74 3.77 -13.40 5.54
C SER A 74 2.29 -13.39 5.18
N ALA A 75 1.85 -12.35 4.46
CA ALA A 75 0.45 -12.15 4.08
C ALA A 75 -0.57 -12.30 5.25
N GLY A 76 -0.20 -11.81 6.44
CA GLY A 76 -1.03 -11.90 7.65
C GLY A 76 -0.99 -13.26 8.37
N VAL A 77 -0.21 -14.23 7.89
CA VAL A 77 -0.10 -15.58 8.45
C VAL A 77 1.21 -15.74 9.21
N ARG A 78 1.16 -16.48 10.31
CA ARG A 78 2.33 -16.93 11.08
C ARG A 78 2.72 -18.33 10.63
N PHE A 79 3.91 -18.49 10.06
CA PHE A 79 4.43 -19.75 9.54
C PHE A 79 5.60 -20.27 10.38
N GLU A 80 5.56 -21.56 10.72
CA GLU A 80 6.77 -22.32 11.07
C GLU A 80 7.16 -23.20 9.89
N LEU A 81 8.41 -23.08 9.44
CA LEU A 81 8.93 -23.74 8.24
C LEU A 81 10.10 -24.64 8.58
N ALA A 82 10.32 -25.69 7.81
CA ALA A 82 11.59 -26.41 7.81
C ALA A 82 12.70 -25.49 7.24
N PRO A 83 13.84 -25.28 7.93
CA PRO A 83 14.86 -24.33 7.50
C PRO A 83 15.45 -24.64 6.12
N ASP A 84 15.68 -25.92 5.81
CA ASP A 84 16.36 -26.31 4.58
C ASP A 84 15.46 -26.22 3.34
N SER A 85 14.18 -26.60 3.47
CA SER A 85 13.26 -26.74 2.32
C SER A 85 12.23 -25.62 2.21
N GLY A 86 11.96 -24.89 3.30
CA GLY A 86 10.84 -23.96 3.37
C GLY A 86 9.47 -24.62 3.45
N GLU A 87 9.41 -25.94 3.67
CA GLU A 87 8.15 -26.66 3.87
C GLU A 87 7.42 -26.13 5.11
N VAL A 88 6.13 -25.85 4.98
CA VAL A 88 5.27 -25.37 6.06
C VAL A 88 5.00 -26.51 7.03
N LEU A 89 5.54 -26.40 8.24
CA LEU A 89 5.31 -27.31 9.36
C LEU A 89 4.03 -26.96 10.10
N SER A 90 3.80 -25.65 10.30
CA SER A 90 2.57 -25.12 10.89
C SER A 90 2.25 -23.73 10.34
N ALA A 91 0.97 -23.39 10.30
CA ALA A 91 0.48 -22.09 9.86
C ALA A 91 -0.71 -21.66 10.70
N ALA A 92 -0.80 -20.36 11.02
CA ALA A 92 -1.94 -19.81 11.74
C ALA A 92 -2.31 -18.38 11.32
N TRP A 93 -3.61 -18.14 11.16
CA TRP A 93 -4.17 -16.82 10.87
C TRP A 93 -5.53 -16.61 11.56
N ASP A 94 -5.95 -15.35 11.67
CA ASP A 94 -7.15 -14.92 12.40
C ASP A 94 -8.21 -14.36 11.43
N VAL A 95 -9.45 -14.83 11.56
CA VAL A 95 -10.55 -14.41 10.68
C VAL A 95 -10.88 -12.93 10.86
N ASP A 96 -10.85 -12.41 12.10
CA ASP A 96 -11.14 -10.99 12.39
C ASP A 96 -10.14 -10.05 11.71
N LEU A 97 -8.85 -10.39 11.74
CA LEU A 97 -7.79 -9.61 11.08
C LEU A 97 -8.01 -9.56 9.57
N SER A 98 -8.34 -10.70 8.96
CA SER A 98 -8.60 -10.79 7.52
C SER A 98 -9.83 -10.00 7.10
N LEU A 99 -10.95 -10.10 7.84
CA LEU A 99 -12.20 -9.44 7.47
C LEU A 99 -12.13 -7.91 7.62
N LYS A 100 -11.28 -7.42 8.53
CA LYS A 100 -11.04 -5.98 8.74
C LYS A 100 -9.91 -5.42 7.88
N SER A 101 -9.32 -6.23 6.99
CA SER A 101 -8.17 -5.84 6.17
C SER A 101 -6.99 -5.30 7.01
N ASP A 102 -6.78 -5.88 8.21
CA ASP A 102 -5.73 -5.52 9.16
C ASP A 102 -4.81 -6.73 9.41
N PRO A 103 -4.12 -7.24 8.38
CA PRO A 103 -3.26 -8.41 8.50
C PRO A 103 -2.08 -8.15 9.44
N LEU A 104 -1.57 -9.21 10.07
CA LEU A 104 -0.28 -9.12 10.75
C LEU A 104 0.82 -8.74 9.78
N VAL A 105 1.68 -7.81 10.19
CA VAL A 105 2.80 -7.31 9.38
C VAL A 105 4.16 -7.64 9.98
N GLY A 106 4.22 -8.07 11.26
CA GLY A 106 5.46 -8.52 11.89
C GLY A 106 5.24 -9.19 13.24
N SER A 107 6.33 -9.72 13.78
CA SER A 107 6.35 -10.39 15.08
C SER A 107 7.74 -10.35 15.72
N LEU A 108 7.79 -10.49 17.04
CA LEU A 108 9.01 -10.50 17.85
C LEU A 108 8.99 -11.73 18.76
N ALA A 109 10.03 -12.54 18.71
CA ALA A 109 10.32 -13.54 19.74
C ALA A 109 10.79 -12.82 21.02
N VAL A 110 9.99 -12.91 22.07
CA VAL A 110 10.23 -12.15 23.30
C VAL A 110 11.31 -12.84 24.13
N ALA A 111 12.33 -12.08 24.54
CA ALA A 111 13.40 -12.62 25.36
C ALA A 111 12.88 -13.20 26.69
N PRO A 112 13.48 -14.27 27.26
CA PRO A 112 12.98 -14.91 28.47
C PRO A 112 12.83 -13.98 29.68
N HIS A 113 13.74 -13.02 29.85
CA HIS A 113 13.69 -12.04 30.94
C HIS A 113 12.47 -11.09 30.84
N LEU A 114 11.94 -10.89 29.62
CA LEU A 114 10.75 -10.09 29.34
C LEU A 114 9.44 -10.89 29.39
N GLY A 115 9.51 -12.18 29.70
CA GLY A 115 8.36 -13.08 29.84
C GLY A 115 8.27 -14.22 28.83
N GLY A 116 9.12 -14.23 27.79
CA GLY A 116 9.06 -15.25 26.74
C GLY A 116 7.82 -15.12 25.84
N GLY A 117 7.62 -16.10 24.96
CA GLY A 117 6.52 -16.10 23.98
C GLY A 117 6.78 -15.14 22.81
N PHE A 118 5.70 -14.57 22.28
CA PHE A 118 5.75 -13.73 21.08
C PHE A 118 4.86 -12.48 21.23
N VAL A 119 5.30 -11.40 20.61
CA VAL A 119 4.51 -10.19 20.36
C VAL A 119 4.32 -10.05 18.87
N HIS A 120 3.07 -9.99 18.42
CA HIS A 120 2.71 -9.79 17.01
C HIS A 120 2.06 -8.42 16.83
N TRP A 121 2.15 -7.86 15.64
CA TRP A 121 1.45 -6.62 15.35
C TRP A 121 0.88 -6.60 13.92
N SER A 122 -0.28 -5.99 13.80
CA SER A 122 -0.82 -5.48 12.54
C SER A 122 -0.45 -4.01 12.39
N ARG A 123 -1.07 -3.28 11.45
CA ARG A 123 -0.88 -1.81 11.41
C ARG A 123 -1.66 -1.12 12.52
N ALA A 124 -2.76 -1.68 13.00
CA ALA A 124 -3.60 -1.02 13.99
C ALA A 124 -3.50 -1.62 15.40
N ARG A 125 -2.96 -2.84 15.57
CA ARG A 125 -3.09 -3.60 16.82
C ARG A 125 -1.81 -4.34 17.20
N VAL A 126 -1.69 -4.63 18.50
CA VAL A 126 -0.62 -5.43 19.10
C VAL A 126 -1.24 -6.64 19.79
N PHE A 127 -0.57 -7.78 19.70
CA PHE A 127 -1.02 -9.05 20.26
C PHE A 127 0.11 -9.76 20.99
N ARG A 128 -0.25 -10.60 21.97
CA ARG A 128 0.62 -11.59 22.59
C ARG A 128 0.20 -13.01 22.22
N SER A 129 1.17 -13.92 22.17
CA SER A 129 0.89 -15.36 22.17
C SER A 129 2.01 -16.13 22.88
N ASP A 130 1.66 -17.28 23.46
CA ASP A 130 2.62 -18.10 24.21
C ASP A 130 3.50 -18.93 23.28
N THR A 131 2.93 -19.37 22.15
CA THR A 131 3.64 -20.03 21.04
C THR A 131 3.45 -19.24 19.76
N PHE A 132 4.29 -19.46 18.75
CA PHE A 132 4.28 -18.62 17.54
C PHE A 132 2.95 -18.70 16.78
N THR A 133 2.42 -19.92 16.59
CA THR A 133 1.13 -20.20 15.93
C THR A 133 -0.04 -20.35 16.92
N GLY A 134 0.17 -20.03 18.20
CA GLY A 134 -0.85 -20.05 19.25
C GLY A 134 -1.92 -18.96 19.10
N PRO A 135 -2.97 -18.96 19.93
CA PRO A 135 -4.02 -17.95 19.86
C PRO A 135 -3.47 -16.55 20.16
N LEU A 136 -3.96 -15.54 19.43
CA LEU A 136 -3.63 -14.14 19.68
C LEU A 136 -4.44 -13.60 20.85
N ARG A 137 -3.76 -12.95 21.79
CA ARG A 137 -4.36 -12.19 22.89
C ARG A 137 -4.13 -10.70 22.62
N PRO A 138 -5.18 -9.89 22.41
CA PRO A 138 -5.01 -8.47 22.12
C PRO A 138 -4.37 -7.74 23.29
N VAL A 139 -3.52 -6.76 22.97
CA VAL A 139 -2.89 -5.86 23.94
C VAL A 139 -3.57 -4.50 23.82
N ALA A 140 -4.08 -3.97 24.93
CA ALA A 140 -4.71 -2.65 24.96
C ALA A 140 -3.66 -1.56 24.70
N LEU A 141 -3.88 -0.72 23.67
CA LEU A 141 -2.92 0.33 23.31
C LEU A 141 -2.94 1.52 24.28
N GLY A 142 -4.10 1.81 24.88
CA GLY A 142 -4.27 2.84 25.92
C GLY A 142 -3.84 4.26 25.51
N GLY A 143 -3.81 4.57 24.22
CA GLY A 143 -3.31 5.86 23.71
C GLY A 143 -1.78 6.04 23.73
N ALA A 144 -1.03 5.08 24.29
CA ALA A 144 0.42 5.20 24.50
C ALA A 144 1.22 5.34 23.18
N LEU A 145 0.73 4.75 22.09
CA LEU A 145 1.32 4.89 20.75
C LEU A 145 0.81 6.10 19.97
N GLY A 146 -0.22 6.78 20.47
CA GLY A 146 -0.97 7.81 19.75
C GLY A 146 -1.77 7.27 18.57
N VAL A 147 -2.23 8.17 17.71
CA VAL A 147 -2.93 7.82 16.46
C VAL A 147 -1.90 7.49 15.39
N GLY A 148 -2.06 6.36 14.72
CA GLY A 148 -1.22 5.98 13.59
C GLY A 148 -0.91 4.49 13.56
N ALA A 149 -0.11 4.10 12.57
CA ALA A 149 0.23 2.69 12.40
C ALA A 149 1.29 2.22 13.40
N VAL A 150 1.19 0.98 13.87
CA VAL A 150 2.28 0.25 14.52
C VAL A 150 3.34 -0.07 13.46
N ARG A 151 4.57 0.39 13.69
CA ARG A 151 5.72 0.16 12.80
C ARG A 151 6.45 -1.13 13.15
N GLY A 152 6.61 -1.42 14.44
CA GLY A 152 7.24 -2.67 14.89
C GLY A 152 7.48 -2.76 16.38
N ALA A 153 8.19 -3.82 16.80
CA ALA A 153 8.54 -4.04 18.19
C ALA A 153 9.99 -4.55 18.35
N ARG A 154 10.61 -4.26 19.49
CA ARG A 154 11.97 -4.68 19.84
C ARG A 154 12.04 -5.15 21.28
N SER A 155 12.98 -6.06 21.55
CA SER A 155 13.36 -6.40 22.92
C SER A 155 14.03 -5.17 23.56
N GLY A 156 13.44 -4.69 24.65
CA GLY A 156 14.03 -3.68 25.52
C GLY A 156 14.85 -4.30 26.66
N LEU A 157 15.27 -3.48 27.61
CA LEU A 157 16.04 -3.94 28.79
C LEU A 157 15.14 -4.63 29.84
N ASP A 158 13.94 -4.08 30.06
CA ASP A 158 12.98 -4.53 31.09
C ASP A 158 11.55 -4.69 30.55
N ALA A 159 11.28 -4.25 29.31
CA ALA A 159 10.01 -4.38 28.61
C ALA A 159 10.21 -4.65 27.12
N VAL A 160 9.18 -5.12 26.42
CA VAL A 160 9.14 -5.07 24.95
C VAL A 160 8.75 -3.66 24.54
N LEU A 161 9.54 -3.02 23.69
CA LEU A 161 9.23 -1.68 23.16
C LEU A 161 8.46 -1.83 21.86
N VAL A 162 7.31 -1.17 21.78
CA VAL A 162 6.47 -1.09 20.58
C VAL A 162 6.58 0.30 20.00
N PHE A 163 6.83 0.39 18.70
CA PHE A 163 7.03 1.63 17.96
C PHE A 163 5.83 1.87 17.06
N GLY A 164 5.15 2.99 17.28
CA GLY A 164 4.12 3.52 16.39
C GLY A 164 4.65 4.67 15.54
N GLU A 165 3.78 5.22 14.70
CA GLU A 165 4.02 6.46 13.96
C GLU A 165 4.07 7.69 14.89
N ALA A 166 3.19 7.75 15.89
CA ALA A 166 3.06 8.90 16.80
C ALA A 166 3.79 8.73 18.15
N GLY A 167 4.42 7.58 18.42
CA GLY A 167 5.10 7.39 19.69
C GLY A 167 5.72 6.01 19.90
N THR A 168 6.27 5.81 21.10
CA THR A 168 6.86 4.57 21.57
C THR A 168 6.18 4.18 22.88
N ALA A 169 5.83 2.90 23.01
CA ALA A 169 5.21 2.36 24.20
C ALA A 169 6.00 1.14 24.71
N ALA A 170 5.83 0.82 25.99
CA ALA A 170 6.41 -0.35 26.62
C ALA A 170 5.32 -1.37 26.97
N LEU A 171 5.62 -2.65 26.70
CA LEU A 171 4.82 -3.79 27.09
C LEU A 171 5.60 -4.59 28.13
N ARG A 172 5.26 -4.37 29.41
CA ARG A 172 5.92 -5.05 30.53
C ARG A 172 5.60 -6.54 30.58
N LYS A 173 6.49 -7.29 31.22
CA LYS A 173 6.27 -8.72 31.50
C LYS A 173 4.95 -8.93 32.23
N GLY A 174 4.08 -9.78 31.67
CA GLY A 174 2.78 -10.11 32.25
C GLY A 174 1.66 -9.08 32.04
N SER A 175 1.94 -7.89 31.49
CA SER A 175 0.91 -6.90 31.16
C SER A 175 0.19 -7.21 29.85
N ASP A 176 -1.13 -7.02 29.79
CA ASP A 176 -1.91 -7.06 28.55
C ASP A 176 -2.29 -5.64 28.06
N ALA A 177 -1.59 -4.62 28.56
CA ALA A 177 -1.71 -3.23 28.13
C ALA A 177 -0.33 -2.61 27.86
N LEU A 178 -0.28 -1.74 26.86
CA LEU A 178 0.84 -0.84 26.62
C LEU A 178 0.81 0.30 27.64
N GLU A 179 1.99 0.67 28.10
CA GLU A 179 2.24 1.88 28.87
C GLU A 179 3.16 2.82 28.10
N ALA A 180 3.18 4.09 28.48
CA ALA A 180 4.12 5.04 27.91
C ALA A 180 5.57 4.57 28.15
N ALA A 181 6.44 4.71 27.14
CA ALA A 181 7.86 4.44 27.33
C ALA A 181 8.47 5.40 28.36
N SER A 182 9.61 5.04 28.95
CA SER A 182 10.29 5.91 29.92
C SER A 182 10.92 7.16 29.30
N GLU A 183 11.04 7.20 27.98
CA GLU A 183 11.69 8.30 27.25
C GLU A 183 10.91 8.66 25.98
N ALA A 184 10.72 9.96 25.75
CA ALA A 184 10.10 10.46 24.53
C ALA A 184 11.04 10.29 23.34
N GLY A 185 10.50 10.23 22.12
CA GLY A 185 11.29 10.45 20.91
C GLY A 185 12.30 9.34 20.58
N LEU A 186 12.10 8.10 21.00
CA LEU A 186 12.93 6.96 20.60
C LEU A 186 12.60 6.50 19.17
N ALA A 187 13.50 6.65 18.21
CA ALA A 187 13.25 6.22 16.83
C ALA A 187 13.35 4.70 16.67
N ASP A 188 14.38 4.10 17.27
CA ASP A 188 14.57 2.65 17.39
C ASP A 188 15.32 2.35 18.71
N PHE A 189 15.18 1.12 19.19
CA PHE A 189 15.85 0.61 20.39
C PHE A 189 16.11 -0.87 20.20
N ALA A 190 17.28 -1.37 20.56
CA ALA A 190 17.50 -2.82 20.64
C ALA A 190 18.34 -3.15 21.86
N ALA A 191 17.82 -4.03 22.72
CA ALA A 191 18.59 -4.71 23.74
C ALA A 191 19.12 -6.03 23.20
N LEU A 192 20.39 -6.28 23.47
CA LEU A 192 21.00 -7.59 23.29
C LEU A 192 20.67 -8.50 24.48
N ASP A 193 20.64 -7.93 25.68
CA ASP A 193 20.23 -8.57 26.93
C ASP A 193 19.77 -7.49 27.93
N GLY A 194 19.44 -7.86 29.17
CA GLY A 194 18.99 -6.92 30.21
C GLY A 194 20.04 -5.91 30.69
N LYS A 195 21.26 -5.90 30.13
CA LYS A 195 22.34 -4.95 30.46
C LYS A 195 22.80 -4.14 29.26
N ARG A 196 22.87 -4.75 28.09
CA ARG A 196 23.45 -4.17 26.88
C ARG A 196 22.36 -3.76 25.90
N ALA A 197 22.32 -2.49 25.55
CA ALA A 197 21.38 -1.97 24.57
C ALA A 197 21.94 -0.79 23.79
N VAL A 198 21.32 -0.55 22.64
CA VAL A 198 21.53 0.63 21.81
C VAL A 198 20.19 1.30 21.59
N ARG A 199 20.20 2.62 21.57
CA ARG A 199 19.05 3.43 21.17
C ARG A 199 19.46 4.52 20.21
N VAL A 200 18.51 4.92 19.41
CA VAL A 200 18.61 6.09 18.55
C VAL A 200 17.38 6.94 18.77
N ASP A 201 17.60 8.22 19.05
CA ASP A 201 16.49 9.16 19.13
C ASP A 201 16.02 9.62 17.75
N TYR A 202 14.88 10.28 17.72
CA TYR A 202 14.28 10.80 16.49
C TYR A 202 15.11 11.92 15.83
N LEU A 203 16.09 12.48 16.55
CA LEU A 203 17.06 13.42 16.01
C LEU A 203 18.29 12.73 15.41
N GLY A 204 18.35 11.39 15.47
CA GLY A 204 19.42 10.57 14.90
C GLY A 204 20.62 10.36 15.84
N ARG A 205 20.49 10.72 17.12
CA ARG A 205 21.58 10.56 18.09
C ARG A 205 21.62 9.15 18.62
N LEU A 206 22.82 8.58 18.55
CA LEU A 206 23.08 7.22 18.96
C LEU A 206 23.61 7.18 20.39
N ALA A 207 23.08 6.29 21.22
CA ALA A 207 23.63 6.03 22.55
C ALA A 207 23.60 4.53 22.87
N SER A 208 24.57 4.09 23.68
CA SER A 208 24.66 2.69 24.13
C SER A 208 24.82 2.57 25.65
N THR A 209 24.39 1.45 26.20
CA THR A 209 24.52 1.11 27.62
C THR A 209 25.08 -0.31 27.78
N GLY A 210 25.80 -0.52 28.88
CA GLY A 210 26.28 -1.85 29.32
C GLY A 210 25.86 -2.19 30.76
N ASP A 211 25.07 -1.32 31.40
CA ASP A 211 24.67 -1.41 32.81
C ASP A 211 23.14 -1.40 33.00
N GLY A 212 22.39 -1.79 31.96
CA GLY A 212 20.94 -1.87 32.03
C GLY A 212 20.24 -0.51 31.93
N GLY A 213 20.87 0.45 31.24
CA GLY A 213 20.32 1.79 31.04
C GLY A 213 20.50 2.72 32.24
N ALA A 214 21.27 2.32 33.25
CA ALA A 214 21.64 3.21 34.36
C ALA A 214 22.53 4.35 33.87
N THR A 215 23.42 4.08 32.90
CA THR A 215 24.18 5.08 32.16
C THR A 215 24.07 4.86 30.66
N TRP A 216 24.08 5.97 29.91
CA TRP A 216 24.05 5.99 28.45
C TRP A 216 25.26 6.74 27.91
N ASN A 217 26.09 6.05 27.13
CA ASN A 217 27.25 6.62 26.46
C ASN A 217 26.78 7.23 25.13
N ASP A 218 26.89 8.54 24.99
CA ASP A 218 26.59 9.25 23.73
C ASP A 218 27.66 8.91 22.69
N ALA A 219 27.21 8.38 21.55
CA ALA A 219 28.05 7.98 20.43
C ALA A 219 27.94 8.95 19.23
N ALA A 220 27.26 10.09 19.37
CA ALA A 220 27.12 11.07 18.29
C ALA A 220 28.47 11.59 17.78
N GLY A 221 29.49 11.69 18.64
CA GLY A 221 30.85 12.08 18.24
C GLY A 221 31.58 11.05 17.37
N VAL A 222 31.15 9.78 17.40
CA VAL A 222 31.75 8.67 16.62
C VAL A 222 30.89 8.32 15.40
N ALA A 223 29.57 8.26 15.57
CA ALA A 223 28.63 7.81 14.54
C ALA A 223 28.02 8.95 13.69
N GLY A 224 28.11 10.20 14.17
CA GLY A 224 27.34 11.33 13.62
C GLY A 224 25.84 11.24 13.90
N LEU A 225 25.06 12.12 13.27
CA LEU A 225 23.58 12.22 13.41
C LEU A 225 22.83 11.48 12.30
N GLY A 226 23.23 10.24 11.99
CA GLY A 226 22.72 9.55 10.81
C GLY A 226 22.94 8.04 10.80
N SER A 227 22.49 7.34 11.84
CA SER A 227 22.36 5.88 11.77
C SER A 227 21.35 5.50 10.69
N LYS A 228 21.65 4.47 9.90
CA LYS A 228 20.74 3.92 8.90
C LYS A 228 19.75 2.95 9.52
N THR A 229 20.26 1.94 10.24
CA THR A 229 19.44 0.89 10.83
C THR A 229 20.21 0.15 11.92
N PHE A 230 19.49 -0.59 12.75
CA PHE A 230 20.07 -1.55 13.70
C PHE A 230 20.17 -2.93 13.08
N LEU A 231 21.35 -3.52 13.21
CA LEU A 231 21.66 -4.89 12.80
C LEU A 231 21.55 -5.76 14.05
N VAL A 232 20.36 -6.31 14.29
CA VAL A 232 20.07 -7.18 15.44
C VAL A 232 20.27 -8.63 15.00
N GLN A 233 21.17 -9.36 15.66
CA GLN A 233 21.43 -10.78 15.42
C GLN A 233 21.30 -11.55 16.74
N PRO A 234 21.07 -12.88 16.70
CA PRO A 234 21.20 -13.71 17.90
C PRO A 234 22.59 -13.54 18.52
N GLY A 235 22.67 -12.94 19.71
CA GLY A 235 23.93 -12.76 20.44
C GLY A 235 24.80 -11.58 19.98
N ALA A 236 24.40 -10.80 18.97
CA ALA A 236 25.16 -9.63 18.50
C ALA A 236 24.26 -8.45 18.14
N LEU A 237 24.76 -7.25 18.39
CA LEU A 237 24.08 -6.00 18.04
C LEU A 237 25.09 -5.05 17.40
N ALA A 238 24.69 -4.41 16.31
CA ALA A 238 25.48 -3.37 15.67
C ALA A 238 24.59 -2.29 15.05
N VAL A 239 25.19 -1.15 14.74
CA VAL A 239 24.53 -0.02 14.07
C VAL A 239 25.18 0.20 12.73
N GLU A 240 24.38 0.26 11.68
CA GLU A 240 24.86 0.65 10.36
C GLU A 240 24.85 2.17 10.23
N THR A 241 25.97 2.75 9.81
CA THR A 241 26.11 4.17 9.49
C THR A 241 26.57 4.33 8.06
N TRP A 242 26.68 5.57 7.57
CA TRP A 242 27.26 5.86 6.26
C TRP A 242 28.76 5.55 6.15
N GLN A 243 29.45 5.57 7.29
CA GLN A 243 30.90 5.38 7.35
C GLN A 243 31.26 3.90 7.52
N GLY A 244 30.34 3.08 8.05
CA GLY A 244 30.55 1.65 8.28
C GLY A 244 29.66 1.10 9.38
N ARG A 245 29.99 -0.11 9.85
CA ARG A 245 29.28 -0.80 10.92
C ARG A 245 29.94 -0.51 12.27
N LEU A 246 29.14 -0.22 13.29
CA LEU A 246 29.59 -0.04 14.67
C LEU A 246 29.06 -1.21 15.53
N PRO A 247 29.87 -2.24 15.82
CA PRO A 247 29.46 -3.34 16.68
C PRO A 247 29.39 -2.91 18.15
N LEU A 248 28.40 -3.42 18.89
CA LEU A 248 28.31 -3.24 20.34
C LEU A 248 29.19 -4.26 21.06
N GLY A 249 30.15 -3.78 21.84
CA GLY A 249 31.06 -4.58 22.65
C GLY A 249 30.40 -5.22 23.87
N ALA A 250 31.15 -6.10 24.53
CA ALA A 250 30.71 -6.77 25.77
C ALA A 250 30.53 -5.82 26.96
N ASP A 251 31.20 -4.66 26.94
CA ASP A 251 31.08 -3.59 27.94
C ASP A 251 29.93 -2.61 27.64
N GLY A 252 29.17 -2.85 26.56
CA GLY A 252 28.09 -1.95 26.11
C GLY A 252 28.58 -0.66 25.45
N ARG A 253 29.85 -0.59 25.04
CA ARG A 253 30.39 0.50 24.22
C ARG A 253 30.55 0.05 22.78
N PHE A 254 30.52 1.00 21.84
CA PHE A 254 30.80 0.68 20.44
C PHE A 254 32.29 0.37 20.24
N GLY A 255 32.55 -0.71 19.51
CA GLY A 255 33.89 -1.05 19.04
C GLY A 255 34.36 -0.12 17.91
N PRO A 256 35.56 -0.36 17.35
CA PRO A 256 36.01 0.32 16.14
C PRO A 256 35.02 0.08 15.00
N MET A 257 34.97 1.02 14.05
CA MET A 257 34.12 0.91 12.88
C MET A 257 34.68 -0.13 11.90
N ASP A 258 33.86 -1.12 11.57
CA ASP A 258 34.24 -2.19 10.65
C ASP A 258 34.02 -1.74 9.19
N GLY A 259 35.10 -1.71 8.41
CA GLY A 259 35.29 -0.88 7.21
C GLY A 259 34.90 -1.47 5.85
N ALA A 260 33.82 -2.23 5.75
CA ALA A 260 33.24 -2.54 4.44
C ALA A 260 31.82 -1.99 4.40
N GLN A 261 31.57 -1.02 3.52
CA GLN A 261 30.20 -0.68 3.10
C GLN A 261 29.60 -1.95 2.51
N HIS A 262 28.82 -2.67 3.31
CA HIS A 262 28.01 -3.75 2.78
C HIS A 262 26.89 -3.08 1.99
N GLY A 263 26.61 -3.56 0.78
CA GLY A 263 25.41 -3.14 0.06
C GLY A 263 24.24 -3.31 1.02
N SER A 264 23.54 -2.20 1.31
CA SER A 264 22.57 -2.14 2.42
C SER A 264 21.73 -3.39 2.42
N SER A 265 21.84 -4.22 3.46
CA SER A 265 20.90 -5.31 3.65
C SER A 265 19.53 -4.67 3.68
N HIS A 266 18.66 -5.03 2.72
CA HIS A 266 17.29 -4.52 2.65
C HIS A 266 16.43 -5.16 3.77
N GLY A 267 16.94 -5.21 5.00
CA GLY A 267 16.18 -5.64 6.15
C GLY A 267 15.06 -4.65 6.36
N ARG A 268 13.85 -5.17 6.57
CA ARG A 268 12.72 -4.31 6.95
C ARG A 268 13.02 -3.72 8.32
N GLY A 269 12.48 -2.54 8.60
CA GLY A 269 12.57 -1.97 9.94
C GLY A 269 12.09 -3.00 10.97
N PHE A 270 12.76 -3.06 12.13
CA PHE A 270 12.45 -3.98 13.24
C PHE A 270 12.76 -5.47 13.03
N GLU A 271 13.04 -5.90 11.80
CA GLU A 271 13.37 -7.29 11.49
C GLU A 271 14.80 -7.65 12.00
N PRO A 272 14.98 -8.80 12.66
CA PRO A 272 16.31 -9.32 13.00
C PRO A 272 17.00 -9.93 11.79
N ILE A 273 18.32 -9.85 11.76
CA ILE A 273 19.17 -10.64 10.86
C ILE A 273 19.35 -12.02 11.50
N LEU A 274 19.04 -13.07 10.75
CA LEU A 274 19.06 -14.45 11.23
C LEU A 274 20.09 -15.24 10.42
N PRO A 275 21.37 -15.25 10.84
CA PRO A 275 22.42 -15.98 10.14
C PRO A 275 22.05 -17.46 9.94
N GLY A 276 22.26 -17.97 8.73
CA GLY A 276 21.93 -19.36 8.38
C GLY A 276 20.47 -19.64 8.06
N SER A 277 19.56 -18.67 8.25
CA SER A 277 18.19 -18.78 7.76
C SER A 277 18.12 -18.62 6.25
N ARG A 278 16.99 -19.03 5.65
CA ARG A 278 16.71 -18.80 4.22
C ARG A 278 16.67 -17.31 3.85
N ALA A 279 16.46 -16.40 4.81
CA ALA A 279 16.53 -14.95 4.58
C ALA A 279 17.97 -14.44 4.42
N ASP A 280 18.92 -15.11 5.08
CA ASP A 280 20.34 -14.75 5.05
C ASP A 280 21.09 -15.43 3.90
N ASP A 281 20.58 -16.56 3.37
CA ASP A 281 21.12 -17.20 2.18
C ASP A 281 20.89 -16.36 0.92
N ARG A 282 21.73 -15.33 0.77
CA ARG A 282 21.82 -14.47 -0.40
C ARG A 282 22.61 -15.09 -1.54
N ASN A 283 23.24 -16.25 -1.30
CA ASN A 283 24.15 -16.89 -2.24
C ASN A 283 23.43 -17.90 -3.13
N ALA A 284 22.22 -18.34 -2.79
CA ALA A 284 21.43 -19.24 -3.62
C ALA A 284 20.74 -18.54 -4.83
N TRP A 285 21.52 -17.89 -5.71
CA TRP A 285 21.21 -17.57 -7.11
C TRP A 285 20.06 -16.55 -7.27
N TRP A 286 20.42 -15.26 -7.29
CA TRP A 286 19.51 -14.10 -7.35
C TRP A 286 18.33 -14.23 -8.33
N ILE A 287 18.48 -14.97 -9.43
CA ILE A 287 17.42 -15.26 -10.42
C ILE A 287 16.23 -16.01 -9.79
N TRP A 288 16.47 -16.94 -8.87
CA TRP A 288 15.44 -17.75 -8.21
C TRP A 288 14.90 -17.12 -6.93
N ARG A 289 15.34 -15.90 -6.59
CA ARG A 289 14.97 -15.22 -5.36
C ARG A 289 13.51 -14.80 -5.34
N ASP A 290 13.05 -14.18 -6.43
CA ASP A 290 11.66 -13.72 -6.58
C ASP A 290 10.68 -14.88 -6.81
N THR A 291 11.16 -16.01 -7.33
CA THR A 291 10.34 -17.19 -7.57
C THR A 291 11.16 -18.45 -7.29
N PRO A 292 11.06 -19.00 -6.06
CA PRO A 292 11.78 -20.19 -5.69
C PRO A 292 11.52 -21.35 -6.65
N PRO A 293 12.48 -22.27 -6.82
CA PRO A 293 12.41 -23.31 -7.85
C PRO A 293 11.12 -24.15 -7.80
N ILE A 294 10.63 -24.48 -6.61
CA ILE A 294 9.38 -25.23 -6.45
C ILE A 294 8.15 -24.45 -6.91
N GLN A 295 8.11 -23.13 -6.65
CA GLN A 295 7.04 -22.25 -7.12
C GLN A 295 7.09 -22.11 -8.64
N ALA A 296 8.28 -21.91 -9.20
CA ALA A 296 8.47 -21.84 -10.65
C ALA A 296 8.06 -23.14 -11.35
N ALA A 297 8.35 -24.30 -10.75
CA ALA A 297 7.88 -25.60 -11.24
C ALA A 297 6.35 -25.70 -11.23
N VAL A 298 5.66 -25.15 -10.22
CA VAL A 298 4.20 -25.18 -10.16
C VAL A 298 3.56 -24.17 -11.12
N LEU A 299 4.06 -22.94 -11.19
CA LEU A 299 3.51 -21.85 -12.00
C LEU A 299 3.67 -22.09 -13.50
N GLY A 300 4.86 -22.50 -13.93
CA GLY A 300 5.22 -22.61 -15.34
C GLY A 300 6.10 -23.82 -15.62
N GLY A 301 6.05 -24.85 -14.78
CA GLY A 301 6.84 -26.07 -14.96
C GLY A 301 6.07 -27.23 -15.56
N ALA A 302 6.80 -28.32 -15.78
CA ALA A 302 6.26 -29.59 -16.27
C ALA A 302 7.01 -30.75 -15.62
N ARG A 303 6.33 -31.87 -15.37
CA ARG A 303 7.00 -33.07 -14.84
C ARG A 303 7.97 -33.64 -15.87
N VAL A 304 9.19 -33.97 -15.44
CA VAL A 304 10.21 -34.62 -16.27
C VAL A 304 10.35 -36.11 -15.94
N ALA A 305 10.07 -36.50 -14.69
CA ALA A 305 10.10 -37.89 -14.23
C ALA A 305 9.33 -38.03 -12.89
N ALA A 306 9.22 -39.27 -12.39
CA ALA A 306 8.72 -39.52 -11.03
C ALA A 306 9.54 -38.73 -10.01
N GLY A 307 8.89 -37.79 -9.31
CA GLY A 307 9.53 -36.95 -8.29
C GLY A 307 10.40 -35.81 -8.83
N ARG A 308 10.40 -35.52 -10.14
CA ARG A 308 11.20 -34.44 -10.72
C ARG A 308 10.38 -33.56 -11.66
N ALA A 309 10.59 -32.25 -11.58
CA ALA A 309 9.93 -31.28 -12.45
C ALA A 309 10.92 -30.28 -13.06
N LEU A 310 10.59 -29.78 -14.24
CA LEU A 310 11.22 -28.61 -14.82
C LEU A 310 10.62 -27.36 -14.18
N ALA A 311 11.46 -26.44 -13.75
CA ALA A 311 11.14 -25.09 -13.32
C ALA A 311 11.66 -24.10 -14.34
N VAL A 312 10.86 -23.08 -14.65
CA VAL A 312 11.19 -22.03 -15.61
C VAL A 312 11.01 -20.68 -14.93
N ASN A 313 12.04 -19.83 -15.02
CA ASN A 313 12.08 -18.48 -14.48
C ASN A 313 12.74 -17.57 -15.53
N PRO A 314 12.43 -16.27 -15.61
CA PRO A 314 13.22 -15.32 -16.40
C PRO A 314 14.74 -15.56 -16.27
N SER A 315 15.39 -15.90 -17.38
CA SER A 315 16.83 -16.20 -17.45
C SER A 315 17.33 -17.38 -16.62
N ALA A 316 16.47 -18.27 -16.13
CA ALA A 316 16.90 -19.58 -15.67
C ALA A 316 15.89 -20.71 -15.96
N VAL A 317 16.43 -21.89 -16.27
CA VAL A 317 15.66 -23.13 -16.26
C VAL A 317 16.37 -24.10 -15.32
N GLY A 318 15.61 -24.84 -14.52
CA GLY A 318 16.15 -25.80 -13.57
C GLY A 318 15.32 -27.07 -13.48
N GLU A 319 15.95 -28.17 -13.07
CA GLU A 319 15.25 -29.38 -12.65
C GLU A 319 15.15 -29.39 -11.13
N VAL A 320 13.95 -29.63 -10.61
CA VAL A 320 13.61 -29.58 -9.19
C VAL A 320 13.28 -30.99 -8.70
N ASP A 321 13.86 -31.36 -7.57
CA ASP A 321 13.45 -32.52 -6.78
C ASP A 321 12.16 -32.17 -6.04
N LEU A 322 11.05 -32.81 -6.42
CA LEU A 322 9.74 -32.55 -5.84
C LEU A 322 9.62 -33.07 -4.39
N ALA A 323 10.47 -34.00 -3.97
CA ALA A 323 10.51 -34.45 -2.58
C ALA A 323 11.21 -33.43 -1.68
N ARG A 324 12.27 -32.78 -2.15
CA ARG A 324 13.05 -31.82 -1.33
C ARG A 324 12.70 -30.36 -1.58
N GLY A 325 12.09 -30.04 -2.72
CA GLY A 325 11.90 -28.66 -3.19
C GLY A 325 13.19 -28.00 -3.70
N THR A 326 14.29 -28.75 -3.82
CA THR A 326 15.63 -28.23 -4.16
C THR A 326 15.95 -28.39 -5.64
N LEU A 327 16.80 -27.51 -6.17
CA LEU A 327 17.36 -27.66 -7.52
C LEU A 327 18.32 -28.84 -7.58
N LEU A 328 18.19 -29.67 -8.62
CA LEU A 328 19.12 -30.75 -8.97
C LEU A 328 20.15 -30.29 -10.00
N ARG A 329 19.70 -29.54 -11.01
CA ARG A 329 20.53 -28.90 -12.03
C ARG A 329 19.84 -27.64 -12.53
N THR A 330 20.62 -26.67 -13.00
CA THR A 330 20.08 -25.39 -13.50
C THR A 330 21.03 -24.80 -14.54
N VAL A 331 20.45 -24.03 -15.47
CA VAL A 331 21.16 -23.24 -16.48
C VAL A 331 20.64 -21.83 -16.31
N THR A 332 21.56 -20.90 -16.10
CA THR A 332 21.31 -19.47 -16.03
C THR A 332 21.56 -18.82 -17.38
N ASP A 333 21.20 -17.55 -17.51
CA ASP A 333 21.30 -16.79 -18.75
C ASP A 333 20.50 -17.43 -19.90
N PHE A 334 19.52 -18.25 -19.52
CA PHE A 334 18.61 -18.97 -20.40
C PHE A 334 17.23 -19.05 -19.76
N PRO A 335 16.14 -18.63 -20.44
CA PRO A 335 16.13 -18.05 -21.78
C PRO A 335 16.84 -16.68 -21.82
N GLN A 336 17.10 -16.16 -23.03
CA GLN A 336 17.68 -14.81 -23.15
C GLN A 336 16.84 -13.78 -22.38
N PRO A 337 17.45 -12.76 -21.74
CA PRO A 337 16.71 -11.72 -21.04
C PRO A 337 15.62 -11.10 -21.93
N GLY A 338 14.41 -10.95 -21.39
CA GLY A 338 13.23 -10.45 -22.12
C GLY A 338 12.35 -11.55 -22.74
N LEU A 339 12.74 -12.82 -22.63
CA LEU A 339 11.86 -13.96 -22.91
C LEU A 339 11.12 -14.41 -21.64
N MET A 340 9.80 -14.44 -21.74
CA MET A 340 8.93 -15.08 -20.77
C MET A 340 8.66 -16.51 -21.25
N CYS A 341 8.85 -17.50 -20.39
CA CYS A 341 8.71 -18.90 -20.78
C CYS A 341 7.85 -19.70 -19.79
N SER A 342 7.22 -20.75 -20.30
CA SER A 342 6.47 -21.74 -19.53
C SER A 342 6.74 -23.12 -20.10
N ALA A 343 6.79 -24.13 -19.25
CA ALA A 343 6.89 -25.52 -19.65
C ALA A 343 5.50 -26.13 -19.80
N VAL A 344 5.36 -26.95 -20.84
CA VAL A 344 4.16 -27.74 -21.12
C VAL A 344 4.53 -29.22 -21.16
N ALA A 345 3.63 -30.07 -20.69
CA ALA A 345 3.78 -31.51 -20.90
C ALA A 345 3.83 -31.79 -22.41
N GLY A 346 4.73 -32.67 -22.83
CA GLY A 346 4.77 -33.17 -24.19
C GLY A 346 4.72 -34.70 -24.18
N PRO A 347 4.22 -35.34 -25.25
CA PRO A 347 4.07 -36.80 -25.29
C PRO A 347 5.41 -37.54 -25.24
N GLU A 348 6.48 -36.92 -25.74
CA GLU A 348 7.82 -37.50 -25.80
C GLU A 348 8.74 -36.94 -24.71
N ALA A 349 8.71 -35.61 -24.53
CA ALA A 349 9.49 -34.89 -23.54
C ALA A 349 8.77 -33.56 -23.22
N PRO A 350 9.03 -32.93 -22.05
CA PRO A 350 8.56 -31.59 -21.77
C PRO A 350 9.07 -30.58 -22.80
N LEU A 351 8.19 -29.65 -23.16
CA LEU A 351 8.50 -28.54 -24.04
C LEU A 351 8.57 -27.26 -23.22
N VAL A 352 9.42 -26.33 -23.61
CA VAL A 352 9.48 -24.97 -23.07
C VAL A 352 9.03 -24.02 -24.17
N VAL A 353 7.91 -23.35 -23.93
CA VAL A 353 7.38 -22.35 -24.85
C VAL A 353 7.69 -20.96 -24.32
N CYS A 354 8.13 -20.06 -25.20
CA CYS A 354 8.62 -18.75 -24.84
C CYS A 354 8.00 -17.67 -25.73
N GLY A 355 7.80 -16.48 -25.19
CA GLY A 355 7.38 -15.27 -25.90
C GLY A 355 8.21 -14.07 -25.46
N TRP A 356 8.44 -13.12 -26.36
CA TRP A 356 9.17 -11.89 -26.03
C TRP A 356 8.27 -10.88 -25.33
N GLU A 357 8.81 -10.22 -24.30
CA GLU A 357 8.10 -9.19 -23.56
C GLU A 357 7.97 -7.90 -24.40
N MET A 358 9.02 -7.40 -25.08
CA MET A 358 8.93 -6.10 -25.78
C MET A 358 9.92 -5.73 -26.92
N TYR A 359 10.92 -6.52 -27.36
CA TYR A 359 12.06 -5.88 -28.06
C TYR A 359 12.74 -6.58 -29.26
N GLN A 360 12.32 -7.73 -29.79
CA GLN A 360 13.11 -8.42 -30.85
C GLN A 360 12.31 -9.07 -32.00
N ASP A 361 13.04 -9.45 -33.06
CA ASP A 361 12.63 -9.83 -34.43
C ASP A 361 11.70 -11.07 -34.56
N THR A 362 11.35 -11.70 -33.44
CA THR A 362 10.56 -12.93 -33.34
C THR A 362 9.65 -12.84 -32.12
N SER A 363 8.43 -13.34 -32.19
CA SER A 363 7.45 -13.17 -31.11
C SER A 363 7.40 -14.37 -30.16
N SER A 364 7.65 -15.60 -30.63
CA SER A 364 7.50 -16.81 -29.80
C SER A 364 8.31 -18.02 -30.28
N TYR A 365 8.66 -18.91 -29.35
CA TYR A 365 9.46 -20.11 -29.58
C TYR A 365 8.89 -21.32 -28.84
N VAL A 366 9.16 -22.51 -29.38
CA VAL A 366 8.96 -23.81 -28.72
C VAL A 366 10.30 -24.51 -28.72
N MET A 367 10.72 -24.99 -27.55
CA MET A 367 11.97 -25.68 -27.34
C MET A 367 11.69 -27.04 -26.69
N SER A 368 12.49 -28.05 -26.99
CA SER A 368 12.32 -29.42 -26.53
C SER A 368 13.50 -29.86 -25.67
N LEU A 369 13.22 -30.59 -24.58
CA LEU A 369 14.25 -31.26 -23.77
C LEU A 369 14.52 -32.70 -24.26
N ARG A 370 14.90 -32.86 -25.54
CA ARG A 370 15.22 -34.19 -26.09
C ARG A 370 16.45 -34.76 -25.36
N ASP A 371 16.42 -36.05 -25.05
CA ASP A 371 17.52 -36.78 -24.39
C ASP A 371 17.98 -36.20 -23.04
N GLY A 372 17.12 -35.43 -22.36
CA GLY A 372 17.48 -34.73 -21.13
C GLY A 372 18.52 -33.63 -21.34
N ALA A 373 18.73 -33.18 -22.59
CA ALA A 373 19.63 -32.10 -22.94
C ALA A 373 19.25 -30.80 -22.22
N PHE A 374 20.27 -30.09 -21.77
CA PHE A 374 20.14 -28.87 -21.00
C PHE A 374 21.26 -27.91 -21.43
N PRO A 375 20.97 -26.74 -22.03
CA PRO A 375 19.64 -26.13 -22.21
C PRO A 375 18.72 -26.85 -23.24
N PRO A 376 17.39 -26.60 -23.20
CA PRO A 376 16.44 -27.02 -24.23
C PRO A 376 16.85 -26.60 -25.65
N VAL A 377 16.51 -27.41 -26.65
CA VAL A 377 16.84 -27.16 -28.07
C VAL A 377 15.63 -26.57 -28.80
N LEU A 378 15.84 -25.56 -29.64
CA LEU A 378 14.78 -24.95 -30.45
C LEU A 378 14.12 -25.97 -31.39
N GLU A 379 12.81 -26.14 -31.26
CA GLU A 379 11.96 -26.96 -32.13
C GLU A 379 11.24 -26.08 -33.18
N ARG A 380 10.64 -24.97 -32.73
CA ARG A 380 9.84 -24.10 -33.61
C ARG A 380 9.93 -22.64 -33.20
N ALA A 381 9.85 -21.74 -34.18
CA ALA A 381 9.74 -20.31 -33.96
C ALA A 381 8.52 -19.75 -34.73
N PHE A 382 7.92 -18.71 -34.17
CA PHE A 382 6.73 -18.02 -34.69
C PHE A 382 6.97 -16.51 -34.76
N SER A 383 6.31 -15.87 -35.71
CA SER A 383 6.47 -14.43 -35.98
C SER A 383 5.17 -13.62 -35.91
N ASP A 384 4.04 -14.28 -35.74
CA ASP A 384 2.76 -13.59 -35.52
C ASP A 384 2.61 -13.20 -34.05
N ASP A 385 1.78 -12.20 -33.77
CA ASP A 385 1.42 -11.81 -32.41
C ASP A 385 0.34 -12.75 -31.90
N GLY A 386 0.78 -13.81 -31.25
CA GLY A 386 -0.07 -14.87 -30.76
C GLY A 386 0.33 -15.32 -29.36
N TYR A 387 -0.38 -16.32 -28.88
CA TYR A 387 -0.12 -16.99 -27.61
C TYR A 387 -0.26 -18.49 -27.80
N PHE A 388 0.23 -19.27 -26.84
CA PHE A 388 0.13 -20.72 -26.90
C PHE A 388 -1.18 -21.19 -26.25
N VAL A 389 -1.76 -22.25 -26.80
CA VAL A 389 -2.83 -23.02 -26.16
C VAL A 389 -2.32 -24.44 -25.95
N ALA A 390 -2.55 -25.00 -24.78
CA ALA A 390 -2.14 -26.37 -24.48
C ALA A 390 -3.16 -27.06 -23.58
N ASP A 391 -3.19 -28.39 -23.63
CA ASP A 391 -3.88 -29.19 -22.63
C ASP A 391 -2.89 -29.92 -21.72
N ASP A 392 -3.40 -30.47 -20.61
CA ASP A 392 -2.56 -31.21 -19.65
C ASP A 392 -2.12 -32.58 -20.16
N ALA A 393 -2.73 -33.03 -21.27
CA ALA A 393 -2.33 -34.21 -22.01
C ALA A 393 -1.18 -33.90 -23.01
N GLY A 394 -0.71 -32.67 -23.15
CA GLY A 394 0.41 -32.32 -24.02
C GLY A 394 0.06 -32.15 -25.50
N ALA A 395 -1.20 -31.89 -25.83
CA ALA A 395 -1.55 -31.17 -27.05
C ALA A 395 -1.08 -29.72 -26.92
N LEU A 396 -0.46 -29.19 -27.98
CA LEU A 396 0.09 -27.83 -28.00
C LEU A 396 -0.22 -27.19 -29.35
N ALA A 397 -0.59 -25.91 -29.32
CA ALA A 397 -0.69 -25.09 -30.52
C ALA A 397 -0.35 -23.63 -30.24
N PHE A 398 -0.06 -22.90 -31.32
CA PHE A 398 0.15 -21.46 -31.32
C PHE A 398 -1.01 -20.78 -32.05
N VAL A 399 -1.68 -19.82 -31.39
CA VAL A 399 -2.79 -19.06 -31.98
C VAL A 399 -2.23 -18.00 -32.92
N GLY A 400 -2.04 -18.39 -34.19
CA GLY A 400 -1.42 -17.60 -35.24
C GLY A 400 -1.07 -18.50 -36.43
N SER A 401 -0.33 -17.97 -37.41
CA SER A 401 0.20 -18.80 -38.50
C SER A 401 1.40 -19.65 -38.04
N CYS A 402 1.64 -20.76 -38.73
CA CYS A 402 2.86 -21.54 -38.57
C CYS A 402 4.08 -20.83 -39.18
N LYS A 403 3.91 -19.70 -39.85
CA LYS A 403 5.01 -19.06 -40.59
C LYS A 403 6.02 -18.43 -39.64
N PHE A 404 7.29 -18.59 -40.00
CA PHE A 404 8.37 -17.82 -39.43
C PHE A 404 8.82 -16.80 -40.47
N THR A 405 8.60 -15.53 -40.18
CA THR A 405 9.04 -14.40 -40.99
C THR A 405 9.66 -13.39 -40.03
N PRO A 406 10.99 -13.23 -40.01
CA PRO A 406 11.62 -12.19 -39.20
C PRO A 406 10.95 -10.84 -39.48
N ARG A 407 10.44 -10.17 -38.45
CA ARG A 407 9.82 -8.85 -38.57
C ARG A 407 10.53 -7.92 -37.61
N MET A 408 11.01 -6.77 -38.10
CA MET A 408 11.40 -5.70 -37.18
C MET A 408 10.14 -5.15 -36.53
N LEU A 409 10.16 -5.08 -35.20
CA LEU A 409 9.06 -4.58 -34.41
C LEU A 409 9.00 -3.04 -34.51
N ASP A 410 7.85 -2.48 -34.90
CA ASP A 410 7.61 -1.03 -34.79
C ASP A 410 7.09 -0.70 -33.38
N MET A 411 7.97 -0.12 -32.55
CA MET A 411 7.64 0.28 -31.17
C MET A 411 6.54 1.34 -31.09
N ASN A 412 6.23 2.03 -32.20
CA ASN A 412 5.22 3.08 -32.22
C ASN A 412 3.87 2.59 -32.70
N ASP A 413 3.68 1.29 -32.96
CA ASP A 413 2.39 0.74 -33.38
C ASP A 413 1.35 0.92 -32.25
N PRO A 414 0.40 1.88 -32.37
CA PRO A 414 -0.53 2.18 -31.31
C PRO A 414 -1.51 1.04 -31.05
N SER A 415 -1.67 0.10 -31.99
CA SER A 415 -2.51 -1.09 -31.80
C SER A 415 -1.95 -2.03 -30.72
N ARG A 416 -0.66 -1.93 -30.40
CA ARG A 416 -0.03 -2.64 -29.28
C ARG A 416 0.03 -1.85 -27.97
N MET A 417 -0.13 -0.53 -28.03
CA MET A 417 -0.21 0.33 -26.84
C MET A 417 -1.62 0.38 -26.23
N ASP A 418 -2.62 -0.24 -26.86
CA ASP A 418 -3.98 -0.38 -26.31
C ASP A 418 -4.04 -1.53 -25.27
N LEU A 419 -3.25 -1.34 -24.21
CA LEU A 419 -2.86 -2.32 -23.18
C LEU A 419 -3.98 -2.73 -22.21
N GLY A 420 -5.20 -2.22 -22.41
CA GLY A 420 -6.38 -2.55 -21.61
C GLY A 420 -7.42 -3.40 -22.35
N SER A 421 -7.18 -3.75 -23.61
CA SER A 421 -8.16 -4.46 -24.43
C SER A 421 -8.00 -5.98 -24.34
N GLU A 422 -9.13 -6.69 -24.30
CA GLU A 422 -9.15 -8.15 -24.36
C GLU A 422 -8.53 -8.66 -25.67
N ILE A 423 -7.65 -9.69 -25.60
CA ILE A 423 -7.11 -10.33 -26.80
C ILE A 423 -8.25 -10.98 -27.56
N ARG A 424 -8.35 -10.67 -28.87
CA ARG A 424 -9.20 -11.40 -29.81
C ARG A 424 -8.39 -12.53 -30.43
N PRO A 425 -8.69 -13.81 -30.13
CA PRO A 425 -8.02 -14.94 -30.75
C PRO A 425 -8.09 -14.86 -32.28
N ALA A 426 -6.97 -15.10 -32.96
CA ALA A 426 -6.94 -15.17 -34.41
C ALA A 426 -7.80 -16.33 -34.93
N THR A 427 -8.32 -16.21 -36.15
CA THR A 427 -9.00 -17.30 -36.88
C THR A 427 -8.02 -18.33 -37.47
N ARG A 428 -6.73 -18.23 -37.09
CA ARG A 428 -5.67 -19.17 -37.48
C ARG A 428 -5.04 -19.79 -36.24
N ILE A 429 -4.64 -21.05 -36.37
CA ILE A 429 -3.93 -21.79 -35.34
C ILE A 429 -2.92 -22.73 -35.98
N CYS A 430 -1.74 -22.85 -35.37
CA CYS A 430 -0.69 -23.77 -35.75
C CYS A 430 -0.57 -24.88 -34.69
N VAL A 431 -1.00 -26.10 -35.02
CA VAL A 431 -1.10 -27.22 -34.07
C VAL A 431 0.07 -28.18 -34.22
N ARG A 432 0.67 -28.59 -33.09
CA ARG A 432 1.74 -29.58 -33.05
C ARG A 432 1.17 -30.98 -33.19
N ARG A 433 1.55 -31.71 -34.24
CA ARG A 433 1.23 -33.14 -34.40
C ARG A 433 2.33 -34.05 -33.82
N GLY A 434 3.57 -33.59 -33.84
CA GLY A 434 4.72 -34.34 -33.35
C GLY A 434 5.96 -33.47 -33.25
N ALA A 435 7.09 -34.07 -32.89
CA ALA A 435 8.39 -33.43 -32.96
C ALA A 435 8.63 -32.85 -34.36
N ASP A 436 8.84 -31.53 -34.44
CA ASP A 436 9.10 -30.79 -35.68
C ASP A 436 7.94 -30.82 -36.72
N GLU A 437 6.79 -31.42 -36.40
CA GLU A 437 5.61 -31.51 -37.26
C GLU A 437 4.48 -30.62 -36.76
N TRP A 438 4.19 -29.56 -37.53
CA TRP A 438 3.19 -28.54 -37.21
C TRP A 438 2.23 -28.34 -38.38
N VAL A 439 0.93 -28.23 -38.08
CA VAL A 439 -0.16 -28.13 -39.05
C VAL A 439 -0.88 -26.80 -38.87
N GLU A 440 -0.93 -25.99 -39.92
CA GLU A 440 -1.68 -24.73 -39.91
C GLU A 440 -3.14 -24.99 -40.26
N HIS A 441 -4.03 -24.40 -39.48
CA HIS A 441 -5.45 -24.34 -39.77
C HIS A 441 -5.92 -22.88 -39.84
N THR A 442 -6.85 -22.61 -40.76
CA THR A 442 -7.54 -21.34 -40.89
C THR A 442 -9.04 -21.60 -41.01
N ILE A 443 -9.83 -20.85 -40.27
CA ILE A 443 -11.30 -20.90 -40.34
C ILE A 443 -11.85 -19.56 -40.82
N GLU A 444 -13.03 -19.60 -41.44
CA GLU A 444 -13.77 -18.42 -41.88
C GLU A 444 -15.04 -18.30 -41.04
N LEU A 445 -15.26 -17.13 -40.44
CA LEU A 445 -16.40 -16.89 -39.57
C LEU A 445 -17.39 -15.90 -40.22
N PRO A 446 -18.71 -16.11 -40.05
CA PRO A 446 -19.72 -15.14 -40.45
C PRO A 446 -19.52 -13.76 -39.78
N PRO A 447 -19.97 -12.65 -40.39
CA PRO A 447 -19.82 -11.31 -39.82
C PRO A 447 -20.48 -11.16 -38.45
N GLY A 448 -19.65 -10.90 -37.42
CA GLY A 448 -20.10 -10.75 -36.03
C GLY A 448 -19.78 -11.93 -35.14
N GLN A 449 -19.46 -13.08 -35.72
CA GLN A 449 -18.90 -14.17 -34.97
C GLN A 449 -17.40 -13.98 -34.80
N GLU A 450 -16.90 -14.44 -33.67
CA GLU A 450 -15.49 -14.36 -33.35
C GLU A 450 -15.04 -15.63 -32.62
N VAL A 451 -13.78 -15.99 -32.82
CA VAL A 451 -13.17 -17.06 -32.05
C VAL A 451 -13.02 -16.57 -30.63
N TYR A 452 -13.56 -17.34 -29.71
CA TYR A 452 -13.45 -17.08 -28.29
C TYR A 452 -12.30 -17.88 -27.67
N GLY A 453 -12.09 -19.13 -28.10
CA GLY A 453 -11.02 -19.98 -27.59
C GLY A 453 -10.69 -21.13 -28.53
N TRP A 454 -9.49 -21.68 -28.37
CA TRP A 454 -8.99 -22.82 -29.12
C TRP A 454 -8.65 -23.97 -28.18
N ALA A 455 -8.93 -25.20 -28.62
CA ALA A 455 -8.54 -26.42 -27.92
C ALA A 455 -7.86 -27.37 -28.92
N PRO A 456 -6.52 -27.50 -28.89
CA PRO A 456 -5.77 -28.33 -29.84
C PRO A 456 -5.92 -29.83 -29.52
N ARG A 457 -5.58 -30.68 -30.49
CA ARG A 457 -5.45 -32.13 -30.34
C ARG A 457 -4.06 -32.59 -30.72
N ARG A 458 -3.62 -33.71 -30.14
CA ARG A 458 -2.33 -34.35 -30.43
C ARG A 458 -2.21 -34.85 -31.88
N ASP A 459 -3.32 -35.13 -32.56
CA ASP A 459 -3.33 -35.56 -33.97
C ASP A 459 -3.09 -34.41 -34.98
N GLY A 460 -2.87 -33.20 -34.48
CA GLY A 460 -2.67 -32.00 -35.26
C GLY A 460 -3.97 -31.31 -35.67
N THR A 461 -5.15 -31.75 -35.22
CA THR A 461 -6.43 -31.04 -35.42
C THR A 461 -6.75 -30.09 -34.25
N ALA A 462 -7.81 -29.28 -34.37
CA ALA A 462 -8.24 -28.39 -33.29
C ALA A 462 -9.76 -28.19 -33.22
N VAL A 463 -10.22 -27.66 -32.09
CA VAL A 463 -11.60 -27.19 -31.89
C VAL A 463 -11.57 -25.68 -31.67
N ALA A 464 -12.40 -24.95 -32.42
CA ALA A 464 -12.62 -23.52 -32.21
C ALA A 464 -13.96 -23.31 -31.48
N LEU A 465 -13.94 -22.65 -30.33
CA LEU A 465 -15.14 -22.17 -29.66
C LEU A 465 -15.47 -20.79 -30.20
N VAL A 466 -16.67 -20.61 -30.74
CA VAL A 466 -17.11 -19.38 -31.41
C VAL A 466 -18.33 -18.81 -30.70
N ILE A 467 -18.30 -17.51 -30.45
CA ILE A 467 -19.42 -16.75 -29.89
C ILE A 467 -19.94 -15.74 -30.92
N ASP A 468 -21.21 -15.37 -30.77
CA ASP A 468 -21.79 -14.18 -31.39
C ASP A 468 -22.22 -13.25 -30.26
N PRO A 469 -21.46 -12.18 -29.95
CA PRO A 469 -21.74 -11.29 -28.82
C PRO A 469 -23.05 -10.51 -29.00
N ARG A 470 -23.67 -10.54 -30.19
CA ARG A 470 -24.96 -9.89 -30.45
C ARG A 470 -26.15 -10.76 -30.07
N LEU A 471 -25.93 -12.06 -29.88
CA LEU A 471 -26.99 -13.02 -29.57
C LEU A 471 -27.01 -13.29 -28.06
N GLU A 472 -27.90 -12.61 -27.34
CA GLU A 472 -28.22 -12.96 -25.96
C GLU A 472 -28.88 -14.34 -25.92
N GLY A 473 -28.21 -15.31 -25.28
CA GLY A 473 -28.72 -16.68 -25.12
C GLY A 473 -28.98 -17.41 -26.44
N LEU A 474 -28.05 -18.27 -26.88
CA LEU A 474 -28.33 -19.14 -28.03
C LEU A 474 -29.49 -20.11 -27.68
N PRO A 475 -30.63 -20.08 -28.39
CA PRO A 475 -31.74 -20.99 -28.12
C PRO A 475 -31.25 -22.43 -28.22
N GLU A 476 -31.74 -23.35 -27.34
CA GLU A 476 -31.37 -24.77 -27.41
C GLU A 476 -31.46 -25.26 -28.86
N PRO A 477 -30.43 -25.96 -29.36
CA PRO A 477 -30.43 -26.37 -30.75
C PRO A 477 -31.65 -27.25 -30.99
N LYS A 478 -32.47 -26.88 -31.99
CA LYS A 478 -33.47 -27.82 -32.52
C LYS A 478 -32.73 -29.08 -32.96
N VAL A 479 -33.40 -30.24 -32.86
CA VAL A 479 -32.79 -31.57 -33.09
C VAL A 479 -31.97 -31.65 -34.40
N ASP A 480 -32.31 -30.84 -35.41
CA ASP A 480 -31.70 -30.84 -36.74
C ASP A 480 -30.80 -29.62 -37.07
N GLU A 481 -30.59 -28.65 -36.16
CA GLU A 481 -29.72 -27.49 -36.40
C GLU A 481 -28.33 -27.70 -35.76
N PRO A 482 -27.28 -28.05 -36.54
CA PRO A 482 -25.97 -28.30 -35.98
C PRO A 482 -25.32 -27.00 -35.48
N ARG A 483 -24.95 -26.95 -34.19
CA ARG A 483 -24.04 -25.93 -33.62
C ARG A 483 -22.57 -26.18 -33.97
N VAL A 484 -22.31 -27.27 -34.67
CA VAL A 484 -20.97 -27.76 -34.98
C VAL A 484 -20.79 -27.83 -36.49
N VAL A 485 -19.71 -27.22 -36.99
CA VAL A 485 -19.31 -27.28 -38.39
C VAL A 485 -17.84 -27.70 -38.45
N ALA A 486 -17.45 -28.51 -39.43
CA ALA A 486 -16.06 -28.86 -39.66
C ALA A 486 -15.51 -28.05 -40.84
N GLN A 487 -14.34 -27.42 -40.66
CA GLN A 487 -13.64 -26.67 -41.70
C GLN A 487 -12.15 -26.98 -41.64
N GLY A 488 -11.60 -27.55 -42.70
CA GLY A 488 -10.15 -27.68 -42.88
C GLY A 488 -9.40 -28.39 -41.74
N GLY A 489 -10.00 -29.39 -41.09
CA GLY A 489 -9.42 -30.07 -39.91
C GLY A 489 -9.71 -29.40 -38.56
N VAL A 490 -10.50 -28.34 -38.54
CA VAL A 490 -11.01 -27.69 -37.33
C VAL A 490 -12.48 -28.01 -37.14
N ARG A 491 -12.86 -28.37 -35.92
CA ARG A 491 -14.26 -28.44 -35.50
C ARG A 491 -14.66 -27.10 -34.87
N ILE A 492 -15.54 -26.37 -35.51
CA ILE A 492 -16.07 -25.08 -35.06
C ILE A 492 -17.33 -25.36 -34.25
N VAL A 493 -17.35 -24.94 -32.98
CA VAL A 493 -18.47 -25.14 -32.06
C VAL A 493 -19.01 -23.78 -31.61
N ARG A 494 -20.26 -23.49 -31.97
CA ARG A 494 -20.94 -22.27 -31.50
C ARG A 494 -21.42 -22.46 -30.07
N VAL A 495 -20.98 -21.58 -29.18
CA VAL A 495 -21.36 -21.55 -27.76
C VAL A 495 -22.03 -20.22 -27.41
N PRO A 496 -22.98 -20.20 -26.45
CA PRO A 496 -23.59 -18.95 -26.00
C PRO A 496 -22.55 -18.09 -25.27
N ALA A 497 -22.72 -16.77 -25.26
CA ALA A 497 -21.81 -15.86 -24.54
C ALA A 497 -21.91 -16.04 -23.01
N GLU A 498 -23.09 -16.44 -22.51
CA GLU A 498 -23.37 -16.66 -21.11
C GLU A 498 -24.07 -18.03 -20.90
N VAL A 499 -23.71 -18.73 -19.83
CA VAL A 499 -24.33 -19.98 -19.38
C VAL A 499 -24.54 -19.90 -17.88
N SER A 500 -25.80 -19.90 -17.43
CA SER A 500 -26.16 -19.91 -16.00
C SER A 500 -25.54 -18.76 -15.19
N GLY A 501 -25.52 -17.53 -15.71
CA GLY A 501 -24.90 -16.39 -15.03
C GLY A 501 -23.37 -16.36 -15.09
N MET A 502 -22.75 -17.31 -15.80
CA MET A 502 -21.30 -17.40 -16.00
C MET A 502 -20.97 -17.03 -17.43
N VAL A 503 -19.92 -16.24 -17.61
CA VAL A 503 -19.52 -15.73 -18.91
C VAL A 503 -18.29 -16.47 -19.42
N PHE A 504 -18.27 -16.64 -20.73
CA PHE A 504 -17.05 -16.90 -21.46
C PHE A 504 -16.21 -15.60 -21.43
N SER A 505 -15.22 -15.48 -20.52
CA SER A 505 -14.24 -14.39 -20.50
C SER A 505 -13.06 -14.58 -21.47
N ARG A 506 -12.70 -13.58 -22.27
CA ARG A 506 -11.53 -13.73 -23.15
C ARG A 506 -10.23 -13.92 -22.35
N PRO A 507 -9.17 -14.52 -22.92
CA PRO A 507 -7.88 -14.59 -22.26
C PRO A 507 -7.42 -13.17 -21.91
N SER A 508 -7.26 -12.86 -20.62
CA SER A 508 -6.66 -11.60 -20.19
C SER A 508 -5.14 -11.75 -20.27
N PHE A 509 -4.56 -11.39 -21.41
CA PHE A 509 -3.11 -11.32 -21.55
C PHE A 509 -2.66 -9.96 -21.04
N ASN A 510 -2.09 -9.95 -19.83
CA ASN A 510 -1.34 -8.79 -19.36
C ASN A 510 0.16 -9.16 -19.42
N PRO A 511 0.87 -8.84 -20.50
CA PRO A 511 2.32 -9.09 -20.57
C PRO A 511 3.07 -8.31 -19.48
N TYR A 512 2.46 -7.25 -18.93
CA TYR A 512 2.97 -6.41 -17.84
C TYR A 512 2.41 -6.77 -16.45
N GLY A 513 1.84 -7.97 -16.28
CA GLY A 513 1.28 -8.45 -15.01
C GLY A 513 2.23 -8.35 -13.80
N MET A 514 3.51 -8.01 -14.01
CA MET A 514 4.47 -7.62 -12.97
C MET A 514 4.06 -6.37 -12.15
N TYR A 515 3.15 -5.49 -12.61
CA TYR A 515 2.94 -4.19 -11.95
C TYR A 515 1.55 -3.93 -11.36
N SER A 516 0.53 -4.76 -11.63
CA SER A 516 -0.79 -4.56 -11.01
C SER A 516 -0.84 -5.15 -9.60
N GLY A 517 -0.41 -4.35 -8.61
CA GLY A 517 -0.79 -4.52 -7.21
C GLY A 517 -0.19 -5.72 -6.48
N GLY A 518 1.07 -5.61 -6.06
CA GLY A 518 1.56 -6.26 -4.84
C GLY A 518 1.91 -7.76 -4.90
N MET A 519 1.47 -8.53 -5.90
CA MET A 519 2.05 -9.85 -6.16
C MET A 519 3.01 -9.74 -7.34
N ARG A 520 4.33 -9.79 -7.06
CA ARG A 520 5.37 -10.03 -8.08
C ARG A 520 5.33 -11.49 -8.53
N GLY A 521 4.17 -11.96 -8.98
CA GLY A 521 4.04 -13.28 -9.60
C GLY A 521 4.61 -13.21 -11.01
N PRO A 522 5.54 -14.08 -11.40
CA PRO A 522 5.91 -14.19 -12.80
C PRO A 522 4.69 -14.77 -13.54
N LEU A 523 4.45 -14.25 -14.75
CA LEU A 523 3.61 -14.88 -15.79
C LEU A 523 2.09 -14.71 -15.64
N GLY A 524 1.52 -13.72 -16.35
CA GLY A 524 0.26 -13.99 -17.04
C GLY A 524 0.51 -15.15 -18.03
N PRO A 525 -0.43 -16.09 -18.24
CA PRO A 525 -0.12 -17.31 -18.96
C PRO A 525 0.17 -16.99 -20.43
N LEU A 526 1.45 -17.11 -20.81
CA LEU A 526 1.85 -17.31 -22.21
C LEU A 526 1.13 -18.53 -22.83
N VAL A 527 0.69 -19.46 -21.98
CA VAL A 527 -0.01 -20.70 -22.33
C VAL A 527 -1.41 -20.72 -21.75
N GLU A 528 -2.40 -20.53 -22.59
CA GLU A 528 -3.81 -20.70 -22.27
C GLU A 528 -4.14 -22.20 -22.14
N ARG A 529 -4.75 -22.59 -21.02
CA ARG A 529 -5.10 -23.98 -20.69
C ARG A 529 -6.57 -24.17 -20.34
N ARG A 530 -7.41 -23.15 -20.52
CA ARG A 530 -8.82 -23.20 -20.11
C ARG A 530 -9.69 -24.16 -20.90
N PHE A 531 -9.26 -24.66 -22.04
CA PHE A 531 -10.06 -25.57 -22.86
C PHE A 531 -9.25 -26.78 -23.32
N GLN A 532 -9.84 -27.96 -23.16
CA GLN A 532 -9.26 -29.23 -23.59
C GLN A 532 -10.29 -30.05 -24.36
N VAL A 533 -9.84 -30.74 -25.41
CA VAL A 533 -10.68 -31.70 -26.14
C VAL A 533 -10.42 -33.11 -25.64
N ARG A 534 -11.48 -33.82 -25.24
CA ARG A 534 -11.38 -35.24 -24.86
C ARG A 534 -11.49 -36.16 -26.08
N GLU A 535 -11.15 -37.43 -25.89
CA GLU A 535 -11.18 -38.46 -26.94
C GLU A 535 -12.58 -38.64 -27.55
N ASP A 536 -13.63 -38.51 -26.73
CA ASP A 536 -15.04 -38.57 -27.16
C ASP A 536 -15.49 -37.34 -27.99
N GLY A 537 -14.62 -36.34 -28.11
CA GLY A 537 -14.86 -35.10 -28.81
C GLY A 537 -15.64 -34.05 -28.01
N SER A 538 -15.89 -34.26 -26.72
CA SER A 538 -16.31 -33.18 -25.84
C SER A 538 -15.17 -32.17 -25.62
N VAL A 539 -15.52 -30.93 -25.33
CA VAL A 539 -14.59 -29.89 -24.86
C VAL A 539 -14.88 -29.62 -23.40
N GLU A 540 -13.88 -29.68 -22.55
CA GLU A 540 -13.96 -29.27 -21.15
C GLU A 540 -13.33 -27.90 -21.00
N GLY A 541 -13.84 -27.09 -20.07
CA GLY A 541 -13.23 -25.81 -19.80
C GLY A 541 -13.78 -25.06 -18.60
N TRP A 542 -13.33 -23.80 -18.46
CA TRP A 542 -13.72 -22.90 -17.37
C TRP A 542 -14.51 -21.69 -17.87
N LEU A 543 -15.61 -21.37 -17.19
CA LEU A 543 -16.27 -20.06 -17.28
C LEU A 543 -16.07 -19.27 -15.99
N VAL A 544 -16.17 -17.94 -16.06
CA VAL A 544 -15.98 -17.06 -14.92
C VAL A 544 -17.28 -16.33 -14.58
N SER A 545 -17.49 -16.01 -13.30
CA SER A 545 -18.57 -15.14 -12.88
C SER A 545 -18.28 -13.67 -13.30
N PRO A 546 -19.24 -12.97 -13.92
CA PRO A 546 -19.05 -11.58 -14.35
C PRO A 546 -18.89 -10.60 -13.18
N ASN A 547 -19.35 -10.96 -11.97
CA ASN A 547 -19.33 -10.07 -10.81
C ASN A 547 -18.00 -10.08 -10.04
N GLY A 548 -17.02 -10.92 -10.43
CA GLY A 548 -15.82 -11.17 -9.63
C GLY A 548 -16.17 -11.75 -8.25
N GLY A 549 -15.27 -12.52 -7.66
CA GLY A 549 -15.36 -12.87 -6.24
C GLY A 549 -14.71 -11.79 -5.38
N GLU A 550 -15.03 -11.80 -4.08
CA GLU A 550 -14.45 -10.87 -3.08
C GLU A 550 -12.91 -10.94 -3.06
N VAL A 551 -12.33 -12.09 -3.43
CA VAL A 551 -10.87 -12.29 -3.44
C VAL A 551 -10.33 -12.98 -4.70
N GLY A 552 -10.99 -12.76 -5.85
CA GLY A 552 -10.58 -13.34 -7.13
C GLY A 552 -11.76 -13.91 -7.92
N GLY A 553 -11.53 -14.42 -9.12
CA GLY A 553 -12.60 -15.00 -9.94
C GLY A 553 -13.27 -16.20 -9.27
N VAL A 554 -14.59 -16.33 -9.43
CA VAL A 554 -15.31 -17.59 -9.18
C VAL A 554 -15.48 -18.26 -10.54
N PHE A 555 -15.01 -19.51 -10.65
CA PHE A 555 -15.04 -20.26 -11.90
C PHE A 555 -16.01 -21.44 -11.81
N THR A 556 -16.62 -21.80 -12.94
CA THR A 556 -17.42 -23.03 -13.08
C THR A 556 -16.80 -23.91 -14.15
N GLY A 557 -16.78 -25.22 -13.89
CA GLY A 557 -16.47 -26.19 -14.92
C GLY A 557 -17.57 -26.22 -15.97
N VAL A 558 -17.18 -26.44 -17.23
CA VAL A 558 -18.13 -26.67 -18.34
C VAL A 558 -17.73 -27.83 -19.21
N VAL A 559 -18.73 -28.49 -19.78
CA VAL A 559 -18.57 -29.49 -20.84
C VAL A 559 -19.41 -29.07 -22.03
N VAL A 560 -18.75 -28.94 -23.18
CA VAL A 560 -19.37 -28.76 -24.49
C VAL A 560 -19.35 -30.11 -25.19
N ASP A 561 -20.52 -30.74 -25.32
CA ASP A 561 -20.62 -32.05 -25.94
C ASP A 561 -20.26 -32.01 -27.45
N PRO A 562 -20.13 -33.17 -28.13
CA PRO A 562 -19.84 -33.20 -29.57
C PRO A 562 -20.86 -32.47 -30.46
N ARG A 563 -22.07 -32.16 -29.95
CA ARG A 563 -23.14 -31.44 -30.64
C ARG A 563 -23.18 -29.94 -30.30
N GLY A 564 -22.32 -29.45 -29.41
CA GLY A 564 -22.28 -28.04 -28.99
C GLY A 564 -23.26 -27.69 -27.88
N ARG A 565 -23.78 -28.69 -27.14
CA ARG A 565 -24.55 -28.44 -25.91
C ARG A 565 -23.59 -28.15 -24.77
N VAL A 566 -23.79 -27.04 -24.08
CA VAL A 566 -22.97 -26.65 -22.93
C VAL A 566 -23.66 -27.07 -21.65
N THR A 567 -22.94 -27.78 -20.79
CA THR A 567 -23.37 -28.13 -19.42
C THR A 567 -22.40 -27.49 -18.44
N ALA A 568 -22.90 -26.66 -17.53
CA ALA A 568 -22.10 -26.05 -16.46
C ALA A 568 -22.27 -26.82 -15.13
N PHE A 569 -21.17 -26.95 -14.39
CA PHE A 569 -21.10 -27.69 -13.13
C PHE A 569 -20.96 -26.73 -11.95
N ALA A 570 -21.92 -26.76 -11.03
CA ALA A 570 -21.93 -25.84 -9.90
C ALA A 570 -20.61 -25.88 -9.11
N PRO A 571 -20.03 -24.71 -8.74
CA PRO A 571 -18.90 -24.67 -7.83
C PRO A 571 -19.31 -25.15 -6.42
N PRO A 572 -18.36 -25.42 -5.52
CA PRO A 572 -18.66 -25.68 -4.12
C PRO A 572 -19.52 -24.56 -3.51
N PRO A 573 -20.34 -24.85 -2.48
CA PRO A 573 -21.12 -23.83 -1.81
C PRO A 573 -20.21 -22.81 -1.11
N ARG A 574 -20.63 -21.53 -1.10
CA ARG A 574 -19.97 -20.42 -0.37
C ARG A 574 -18.51 -20.14 -0.79
N VAL A 575 -18.18 -20.37 -2.06
CA VAL A 575 -16.89 -20.00 -2.63
C VAL A 575 -16.72 -18.49 -2.65
N LEU A 576 -15.59 -18.01 -2.15
CA LEU A 576 -15.16 -16.60 -2.21
C LEU A 576 -14.23 -16.31 -3.39
N GLY A 577 -13.43 -17.29 -3.78
CA GLY A 577 -12.46 -17.18 -4.85
C GLY A 577 -11.93 -18.55 -5.25
N MET A 578 -11.45 -18.64 -6.49
CA MET A 578 -10.93 -19.86 -7.08
C MET A 578 -9.67 -19.58 -7.88
N ILE A 579 -8.77 -20.54 -7.88
CA ILE A 579 -7.58 -20.58 -8.74
C ILE A 579 -7.76 -21.79 -9.65
N THR A 580 -7.69 -21.59 -10.97
CA THR A 580 -7.92 -22.65 -11.96
C THR A 580 -6.90 -22.59 -13.08
N THR A 581 -6.44 -23.75 -13.57
CA THR A 581 -5.58 -23.86 -14.75
C THR A 581 -5.67 -25.29 -15.28
N GLY A 582 -6.04 -25.48 -16.55
CA GLY A 582 -6.22 -26.82 -17.10
C GLY A 582 -7.27 -27.61 -16.33
N ASP A 583 -7.07 -28.92 -16.17
CA ASP A 583 -7.92 -29.83 -15.40
C ASP A 583 -8.01 -29.48 -13.90
N PHE A 584 -7.17 -28.55 -13.43
CA PHE A 584 -6.87 -28.36 -12.04
C PHE A 584 -7.46 -27.08 -11.47
N GLY A 585 -7.98 -27.16 -10.24
CA GLY A 585 -8.39 -25.97 -9.52
C GLY A 585 -8.48 -26.15 -8.02
N VAL A 586 -8.36 -25.04 -7.30
CA VAL A 586 -8.59 -24.94 -5.86
C VAL A 586 -9.55 -23.79 -5.59
N ALA A 587 -10.64 -24.10 -4.89
CA ALA A 587 -11.63 -23.15 -4.44
C ALA A 587 -11.47 -22.89 -2.94
N LEU A 588 -11.59 -21.62 -2.55
CA LEU A 588 -11.60 -21.17 -1.17
C LEU A 588 -13.02 -20.76 -0.76
N THR A 589 -13.48 -21.24 0.39
CA THR A 589 -14.73 -20.79 1.00
C THR A 589 -14.51 -19.66 2.00
N ARG A 590 -15.60 -19.00 2.40
CA ARG A 590 -15.58 -17.94 3.44
C ARG A 590 -15.05 -18.42 4.79
N ASP A 591 -15.19 -19.71 5.08
CA ASP A 591 -14.76 -20.29 6.36
C ASP A 591 -13.29 -20.75 6.33
N GLY A 592 -12.60 -20.55 5.20
CA GLY A 592 -11.21 -20.92 5.01
C GLY A 592 -10.99 -22.37 4.55
N ASP A 593 -12.06 -23.09 4.19
CA ASP A 593 -11.95 -24.45 3.69
C ASP A 593 -11.55 -24.45 2.21
N LEU A 594 -10.73 -25.43 1.83
CA LEU A 594 -10.32 -25.65 0.45
C LEU A 594 -11.09 -26.82 -0.16
N TYR A 595 -11.51 -26.64 -1.40
CA TYR A 595 -12.00 -27.68 -2.27
C TYR A 595 -11.11 -27.73 -3.51
N GLU A 596 -10.83 -28.91 -4.01
CA GLU A 596 -10.05 -29.07 -5.23
C GLU A 596 -10.77 -29.92 -6.26
N THR A 597 -10.36 -29.73 -7.51
CA THR A 597 -10.85 -30.46 -8.68
C THR A 597 -9.65 -30.80 -9.56
N LEU A 598 -9.71 -32.00 -10.14
CA LEU A 598 -8.74 -32.56 -11.08
C LEU A 598 -9.40 -32.95 -12.41
N ASP A 599 -10.62 -32.48 -12.62
CA ASP A 599 -11.50 -32.86 -13.73
C ASP A 599 -12.26 -31.64 -14.27
N HIS A 600 -11.57 -30.50 -14.35
CA HIS A 600 -12.10 -29.26 -14.92
C HIS A 600 -13.38 -28.77 -14.19
N GLY A 601 -13.48 -29.00 -12.88
CA GLY A 601 -14.60 -28.56 -12.06
C GLY A 601 -15.87 -29.41 -12.19
N ARG A 602 -15.79 -30.59 -12.82
CA ARG A 602 -16.91 -31.55 -12.85
C ARG A 602 -17.22 -32.10 -11.48
N SER A 603 -16.19 -32.36 -10.68
CA SER A 603 -16.31 -32.77 -9.29
C SER A 603 -15.35 -32.00 -8.40
N TYR A 604 -15.75 -31.84 -7.13
CA TYR A 604 -14.93 -31.22 -6.11
C TYR A 604 -14.79 -32.15 -4.92
N ARG A 605 -13.59 -32.18 -4.34
CA ARG A 605 -13.31 -32.88 -3.09
C ARG A 605 -12.70 -31.95 -2.07
N ALA A 606 -12.95 -32.22 -0.79
CA ALA A 606 -12.34 -31.46 0.29
C ALA A 606 -10.81 -31.61 0.26
N ALA A 607 -10.12 -30.48 0.36
CA ALA A 607 -8.66 -30.36 0.25
C ALA A 607 -7.99 -29.86 1.55
N GLY A 608 -8.74 -29.81 2.64
CA GLY A 608 -8.28 -29.30 3.93
C GLY A 608 -8.62 -27.82 4.11
N ARG A 609 -7.79 -27.09 4.85
CA ARG A 609 -7.94 -25.66 5.11
C ARG A 609 -6.85 -24.86 4.43
N SER A 610 -7.20 -23.63 4.08
CA SER A 610 -6.27 -22.70 3.46
C SER A 610 -5.17 -22.29 4.44
N PRO A 611 -3.89 -22.37 4.02
CA PRO A 611 -2.81 -21.81 4.81
C PRO A 611 -2.83 -20.28 4.84
N LEU A 612 -3.66 -19.65 4.00
CA LEU A 612 -3.77 -18.20 3.85
C LEU A 612 -5.17 -17.69 4.19
N PRO A 613 -5.29 -16.45 4.71
CA PRO A 613 -6.58 -15.78 4.81
C PRO A 613 -7.16 -15.51 3.42
N PRO A 614 -8.48 -15.33 3.29
CA PRO A 614 -9.12 -14.99 2.04
C PRO A 614 -8.44 -13.85 1.32
N ALA A 615 -8.16 -12.72 1.96
CA ALA A 615 -7.54 -11.53 1.35
C ALA A 615 -6.18 -11.78 0.65
N ALA A 616 -5.48 -12.88 0.98
CA ALA A 616 -4.20 -13.27 0.40
C ALA A 616 -4.29 -14.43 -0.61
N PHE A 617 -5.52 -14.91 -0.89
CA PHE A 617 -5.76 -16.03 -1.79
C PHE A 617 -5.75 -15.57 -3.25
N GLY A 618 -4.94 -16.24 -4.07
CA GLY A 618 -4.81 -15.96 -5.50
C GLY A 618 -3.63 -16.74 -6.08
N GLY A 619 -3.51 -16.82 -7.40
CA GLY A 619 -2.37 -17.47 -8.07
C GLY A 619 -2.79 -18.38 -9.21
N PHE A 620 -2.07 -19.49 -9.40
CA PHE A 620 -2.23 -20.42 -10.54
C PHE A 620 -2.03 -21.88 -10.12
N CYS A 621 -2.63 -22.80 -10.90
CA CYS A 621 -2.49 -24.24 -10.68
C CYS A 621 -1.79 -24.93 -11.87
N SER A 622 -1.39 -26.18 -11.68
CA SER A 622 -0.85 -27.07 -12.71
C SER A 622 -0.97 -28.53 -12.26
N PRO A 623 -0.64 -29.53 -13.09
CA PRO A 623 -0.62 -30.93 -12.65
C PRO A 623 0.25 -31.21 -11.41
N LEU A 624 1.19 -30.31 -11.10
CA LEU A 624 2.06 -30.40 -9.94
C LEU A 624 1.40 -29.90 -8.64
N GLY A 625 0.43 -28.99 -8.71
CA GLY A 625 -0.19 -28.36 -7.55
C GLY A 625 -0.63 -26.92 -7.83
N CYS A 626 -0.62 -26.03 -6.84
CA CYS A 626 -0.98 -24.62 -7.02
C CYS A 626 -0.04 -23.68 -6.26
N ALA A 627 0.33 -22.56 -6.90
CA ALA A 627 0.88 -21.42 -6.19
C ALA A 627 -0.31 -20.58 -5.69
N ILE A 628 -0.42 -20.45 -4.37
CA ILE A 628 -1.48 -19.74 -3.66
C ILE A 628 -0.81 -18.60 -2.88
N GLY A 629 -0.79 -17.39 -3.44
CA GLY A 629 -0.08 -16.23 -2.88
C GLY A 629 1.39 -16.56 -2.56
N PRO A 630 1.88 -16.32 -1.33
CA PRO A 630 3.25 -16.66 -0.92
C PRO A 630 3.49 -18.15 -0.61
N VAL A 631 2.50 -19.02 -0.84
CA VAL A 631 2.57 -20.46 -0.52
C VAL A 631 2.42 -21.30 -1.79
N THR A 632 3.38 -22.16 -2.06
CA THR A 632 3.27 -23.20 -3.09
C THR A 632 2.75 -24.48 -2.49
N ARG A 633 1.56 -24.90 -2.92
CA ARG A 633 0.98 -26.22 -2.65
C ARG A 633 1.45 -27.21 -3.71
N LEU A 634 2.23 -28.21 -3.31
CA LEU A 634 2.70 -29.28 -4.17
C LEU A 634 1.88 -30.55 -3.94
N GLY A 635 1.28 -31.09 -4.99
CA GLY A 635 0.40 -32.25 -4.95
C GLY A 635 -1.06 -31.90 -4.64
N TRP A 636 -1.87 -32.95 -4.59
CA TRP A 636 -3.33 -32.88 -4.47
C TRP A 636 -3.80 -33.74 -3.29
N GLY A 637 -4.92 -33.40 -2.69
CA GLY A 637 -5.49 -34.04 -1.50
C GLY A 637 -5.16 -33.30 -0.20
N SER A 638 -5.48 -33.90 0.94
CA SER A 638 -5.23 -33.28 2.25
C SER A 638 -3.74 -32.99 2.48
N THR A 639 -3.44 -31.86 3.12
CA THR A 639 -2.09 -31.50 3.53
C THR A 639 -1.72 -32.14 4.87
N GLY A 640 -0.45 -32.49 5.05
CA GLY A 640 0.06 -32.97 6.35
C GLY A 640 0.04 -31.89 7.44
N ALA A 641 0.35 -30.64 7.07
CA ALA A 641 0.18 -29.48 7.94
C ALA A 641 -1.27 -28.98 7.84
N ALA A 642 -2.02 -29.04 8.94
CA ALA A 642 -3.36 -28.47 9.03
C ALA A 642 -3.26 -27.04 9.59
N PRO A 643 -3.57 -25.99 8.80
CA PRO A 643 -3.55 -24.62 9.28
C PRO A 643 -4.55 -24.40 10.42
N VAL A 644 -4.14 -23.65 11.43
CA VAL A 644 -5.01 -23.25 12.54
C VAL A 644 -5.67 -21.92 12.19
N VAL A 645 -6.99 -21.94 12.02
CA VAL A 645 -7.81 -20.75 11.76
C VAL A 645 -8.51 -20.37 13.05
N TYR A 646 -8.12 -19.23 13.63
CA TYR A 646 -8.76 -18.73 14.85
C TYR A 646 -10.05 -17.96 14.49
N PRO A 647 -11.18 -18.28 15.14
CA PRO A 647 -12.45 -17.63 14.85
C PRO A 647 -12.41 -16.16 15.29
N ALA A 648 -13.20 -15.33 14.61
CA ALA A 648 -13.32 -13.93 14.97
C ALA A 648 -13.80 -13.77 16.43
N LYS A 649 -13.01 -13.08 17.23
CA LYS A 649 -13.43 -12.59 18.55
C LYS A 649 -13.67 -11.09 18.44
N PRO A 650 -14.86 -10.57 18.81
CA PRO A 650 -15.06 -9.14 18.91
C PRO A 650 -14.00 -8.57 19.87
N TYR A 651 -13.13 -7.73 19.34
CA TYR A 651 -12.27 -6.88 20.15
C TYR A 651 -12.98 -5.54 20.32
N GLU A 652 -13.42 -5.26 21.52
CA GLU A 652 -13.82 -3.91 21.91
C GLU A 652 -12.55 -3.17 22.31
N GLU A 653 -12.16 -2.19 21.50
CA GLU A 653 -11.06 -1.33 21.85
C GLU A 653 -11.47 -0.49 23.06
N PRO A 654 -10.68 -0.49 24.15
CA PRO A 654 -11.00 0.33 25.30
C PRO A 654 -11.05 1.79 24.89
N GLU A 655 -12.15 2.47 25.23
CA GLU A 655 -12.33 3.89 24.96
C GLU A 655 -11.18 4.69 25.59
N VAL A 656 -10.39 5.37 24.76
CA VAL A 656 -9.33 6.24 25.23
C VAL A 656 -9.97 7.53 25.75
N LYS A 657 -9.97 7.68 27.07
CA LYS A 657 -10.46 8.91 27.71
C LYS A 657 -9.36 9.96 27.69
N ALA A 658 -9.70 11.16 27.22
CA ALA A 658 -8.81 12.30 27.30
C ALA A 658 -8.50 12.62 28.78
N PRO A 659 -7.21 12.82 29.14
CA PRO A 659 -6.77 13.08 30.52
C PRO A 659 -7.20 14.46 31.01
N VAL A 660 -7.49 15.38 30.08
CA VAL A 660 -7.86 16.76 30.37
C VAL A 660 -9.21 17.05 29.73
N ARG A 661 -10.07 17.76 30.46
CA ARG A 661 -11.39 18.20 30.01
C ARG A 661 -11.42 19.71 29.79
N LEU A 662 -11.94 20.13 28.65
CA LEU A 662 -12.30 21.52 28.36
C LEU A 662 -13.78 21.74 28.70
N ALA A 663 -14.03 22.51 29.76
CA ALA A 663 -15.38 22.86 30.21
C ALA A 663 -15.65 24.32 29.85
N CYS A 664 -16.57 24.55 28.90
CA CYS A 664 -16.93 25.88 28.43
C CYS A 664 -18.40 26.17 28.65
N THR A 665 -18.73 27.33 29.20
CA THR A 665 -20.12 27.80 29.33
C THR A 665 -20.35 29.02 28.44
N PRO A 666 -21.50 29.12 27.74
CA PRO A 666 -21.85 30.33 27.00
C PRO A 666 -21.82 31.58 27.87
N ALA A 667 -21.14 32.62 27.39
CA ALA A 667 -21.09 33.95 28.00
C ALA A 667 -21.72 34.97 27.04
N GLY A 668 -22.78 35.64 27.46
CA GLY A 668 -23.53 36.60 26.63
C GLY A 668 -24.37 35.95 25.52
N THR A 669 -25.08 36.78 24.76
CA THR A 669 -25.92 36.36 23.63
C THR A 669 -25.06 36.07 22.39
N PRO A 670 -25.33 34.99 21.63
CA PRO A 670 -24.65 34.75 20.37
C PRO A 670 -24.86 35.92 19.40
N GLU A 671 -23.78 36.32 18.75
CA GLU A 671 -23.77 37.39 17.77
C GLU A 671 -23.78 36.79 16.37
N VAL A 672 -24.66 37.31 15.51
CA VAL A 672 -24.63 36.96 14.08
C VAL A 672 -23.43 37.68 13.48
N VAL A 673 -22.44 36.90 13.04
CA VAL A 673 -21.33 37.44 12.27
C VAL A 673 -21.83 37.62 10.85
N PRO A 674 -21.85 38.85 10.30
CA PRO A 674 -22.22 39.04 8.92
C PRO A 674 -21.30 38.19 8.05
N GLU A 675 -21.87 37.22 7.34
CA GLU A 675 -21.16 36.43 6.33
C GLU A 675 -20.61 37.32 5.20
N ALA A 676 -21.05 38.59 5.14
CA ALA A 676 -20.68 39.65 4.21
C ALA A 676 -19.19 40.07 4.18
N ALA A 677 -18.29 39.39 4.88
CA ALA A 677 -16.85 39.47 4.62
C ALA A 677 -16.37 38.42 3.60
N LEU A 678 -17.25 37.52 3.15
CA LEU A 678 -17.01 36.64 2.01
C LEU A 678 -16.98 37.50 0.74
N VAL A 679 -15.77 37.90 0.36
CA VAL A 679 -15.43 38.33 -1.00
C VAL A 679 -16.11 37.39 -2.01
N PRO A 680 -16.58 37.82 -3.18
CA PRO A 680 -17.11 36.90 -4.19
C PRO A 680 -16.12 35.77 -4.51
N ASP A 681 -16.60 34.54 -4.76
CA ASP A 681 -15.71 33.37 -5.01
C ASP A 681 -14.80 33.51 -6.23
N LYS A 682 -15.14 34.43 -7.14
CA LYS A 682 -14.32 34.72 -8.32
C LYS A 682 -13.03 35.42 -7.91
N GLY A 683 -11.91 34.68 -7.91
CA GLY A 683 -10.57 35.22 -7.68
C GLY A 683 -9.98 34.96 -6.29
N LYS A 684 -10.50 33.98 -5.55
CA LYS A 684 -9.92 33.53 -4.28
C LYS A 684 -8.97 32.36 -4.49
N LEU A 685 -7.85 32.38 -3.78
CA LEU A 685 -7.03 31.20 -3.51
C LEU A 685 -7.04 30.98 -2.01
N SER A 686 -7.29 29.74 -1.56
CA SER A 686 -7.31 29.41 -0.14
C SER A 686 -6.32 28.30 0.15
N TRP A 687 -5.61 28.43 1.26
CA TRP A 687 -4.68 27.41 1.76
C TRP A 687 -5.03 27.07 3.20
N GLN A 688 -4.99 25.79 3.52
CA GLN A 688 -5.09 25.34 4.90
C GLN A 688 -3.71 25.42 5.54
N THR A 689 -3.64 26.04 6.72
CA THR A 689 -2.45 26.01 7.55
C THR A 689 -2.36 24.65 8.24
N GLY A 690 -1.16 24.26 8.66
CA GLY A 690 -1.00 23.08 9.52
C GLY A 690 -1.79 23.14 10.85
N LEU A 691 -2.30 24.31 11.25
CA LEU A 691 -3.13 24.46 12.45
C LEU A 691 -4.62 24.17 12.19
N GLY A 692 -4.99 23.88 10.94
CA GLY A 692 -6.38 23.68 10.51
C GLY A 692 -7.10 24.95 10.03
N ASP A 693 -6.50 26.13 10.21
CA ASP A 693 -7.05 27.41 9.74
C ASP A 693 -6.96 27.60 8.23
N LEU A 694 -7.87 28.40 7.66
CA LEU A 694 -7.85 28.82 6.25
C LEU A 694 -7.26 30.24 6.11
N VAL A 695 -6.31 30.39 5.18
CA VAL A 695 -5.81 31.69 4.71
C VAL A 695 -6.28 31.91 3.28
N THR A 696 -6.89 33.06 3.00
CA THR A 696 -7.45 33.38 1.68
C THR A 696 -6.71 34.56 1.04
N LEU A 697 -6.16 34.38 -0.16
CA LEU A 697 -5.74 35.48 -1.02
C LEU A 697 -6.95 36.04 -1.76
N VAL A 698 -7.13 37.35 -1.63
CA VAL A 698 -8.18 38.13 -2.29
C VAL A 698 -7.53 39.05 -3.31
N ARG A 699 -7.97 38.92 -4.57
CA ARG A 699 -7.62 39.87 -5.61
C ARG A 699 -8.54 41.06 -5.57
N GLU A 700 -7.98 42.22 -5.32
CA GLU A 700 -8.71 43.47 -5.38
C GLU A 700 -8.66 43.99 -6.82
N VAL A 701 -9.82 44.09 -7.45
CA VAL A 701 -9.91 44.79 -8.74
C VAL A 701 -10.11 46.26 -8.42
N GLU A 702 -9.15 47.09 -8.78
CA GLU A 702 -9.20 48.54 -8.62
C GLU A 702 -10.45 49.10 -9.34
N ASN A 703 -11.46 49.42 -8.54
CA ASN A 703 -12.59 50.31 -8.82
C ASN A 703 -13.22 50.20 -10.23
N THR A 704 -14.07 49.20 -10.45
CA THR A 704 -15.38 49.57 -11.04
C THR A 704 -16.16 50.21 -9.89
N PRO A 705 -16.69 51.45 -10.02
CA PRO A 705 -17.48 52.07 -8.97
C PRO A 705 -18.53 51.06 -8.53
N GLU A 706 -18.38 50.63 -7.29
CA GLU A 706 -19.21 49.64 -6.64
C GLU A 706 -20.62 50.24 -6.65
N GLU A 707 -21.43 49.81 -7.62
CA GLU A 707 -22.86 50.03 -7.59
C GLU A 707 -23.31 49.29 -6.33
N ALA A 708 -23.45 50.04 -5.23
CA ALA A 708 -23.70 49.52 -3.91
C ALA A 708 -25.00 48.71 -3.94
N VAL A 709 -24.89 47.42 -4.23
CA VAL A 709 -25.97 46.48 -4.02
C VAL A 709 -26.13 46.44 -2.50
N PRO A 710 -27.29 46.85 -1.95
CA PRO A 710 -27.48 46.81 -0.51
C PRO A 710 -27.28 45.37 -0.05
N ALA A 711 -26.24 45.15 0.76
CA ALA A 711 -25.90 43.88 1.35
C ALA A 711 -26.97 43.51 2.40
N GLY A 712 -28.13 43.04 1.94
CA GLY A 712 -29.07 42.31 2.77
C GLY A 712 -28.60 40.86 2.94
N PRO A 713 -28.84 40.23 4.11
CA PRO A 713 -28.65 38.79 4.26
C PRO A 713 -29.50 38.07 3.19
N SER A 714 -28.93 37.06 2.53
CA SER A 714 -29.64 36.29 1.51
C SER A 714 -30.84 35.59 2.13
N ALA A 715 -31.93 35.42 1.37
CA ALA A 715 -33.09 34.67 1.82
C ALA A 715 -32.75 33.21 2.19
N ASP A 716 -31.70 32.66 1.57
CA ASP A 716 -31.17 31.32 1.85
C ASP A 716 -30.58 31.23 3.26
N LEU A 717 -29.97 32.30 3.79
CA LEU A 717 -29.47 32.33 5.16
C LEU A 717 -30.60 32.17 6.19
N LEU A 718 -31.75 32.81 5.96
CA LEU A 718 -32.91 32.70 6.84
C LEU A 718 -33.54 31.30 6.81
N GLN A 719 -33.44 30.58 5.70
CA GLN A 719 -33.88 29.18 5.59
C GLN A 719 -32.87 28.21 6.22
N ALA A 720 -31.59 28.56 6.27
CA ALA A 720 -30.52 27.77 6.87
C ALA A 720 -30.45 27.90 8.40
N LEU A 721 -31.07 28.93 9.00
CA LEU A 721 -31.07 29.12 10.45
C LEU A 721 -32.12 28.21 11.15
N PRO A 722 -31.72 27.40 12.15
CA PRO A 722 -32.65 26.55 12.91
C PRO A 722 -33.74 27.37 13.63
N PRO A 723 -34.97 26.83 13.78
CA PRO A 723 -36.08 27.51 14.48
C PRO A 723 -35.72 27.97 15.90
N GLU A 724 -34.87 27.22 16.60
CA GLU A 724 -34.43 27.53 17.97
C GLU A 724 -33.50 28.74 18.01
N VAL A 725 -32.69 28.95 16.96
CA VAL A 725 -31.82 30.14 16.83
C VAL A 725 -32.68 31.37 16.54
N LEU A 726 -33.67 31.24 15.65
CA LEU A 726 -34.63 32.32 15.37
C LEU A 726 -35.40 32.74 16.64
N ALA A 727 -35.70 31.80 17.53
CA ALA A 727 -36.35 32.08 18.82
C ALA A 727 -35.44 32.77 19.85
N GLN A 728 -34.12 32.65 19.73
CA GLN A 728 -33.13 33.28 20.62
C GLN A 728 -32.69 34.67 20.17
N LEU A 729 -32.98 35.06 18.93
CA LEU A 729 -32.62 36.38 18.42
C LEU A 729 -33.47 37.49 19.06
N PRO A 730 -32.86 38.64 19.42
CA PRO A 730 -33.59 39.84 19.79
C PRO A 730 -34.63 40.23 18.71
N LYS A 731 -35.83 40.65 19.11
CA LYS A 731 -36.95 40.94 18.18
C LYS A 731 -36.58 41.98 17.11
N ASP A 732 -35.75 42.94 17.47
CA ASP A 732 -35.20 43.98 16.60
C ASP A 732 -34.19 43.42 15.59
N ALA A 733 -33.33 42.47 15.99
CA ALA A 733 -32.43 41.77 15.08
C ALA A 733 -33.21 40.91 14.07
N LEU A 734 -34.24 40.19 14.53
CA LEU A 734 -35.13 39.41 13.67
C LEU A 734 -35.89 40.30 12.69
N GLN A 735 -36.40 41.46 13.14
CA GLN A 735 -37.05 42.44 12.27
C GLN A 735 -36.09 43.03 11.23
N ALA A 736 -34.83 43.32 11.59
CA ALA A 736 -33.83 43.80 10.66
C ALA A 736 -33.49 42.76 9.58
N LEU A 737 -33.34 41.48 9.98
CA LEU A 737 -33.13 40.34 9.07
C LEU A 737 -34.30 40.17 8.08
N MET A 738 -35.53 40.16 8.58
CA MET A 738 -36.73 40.03 7.73
C MET A 738 -36.88 41.20 6.76
N LYS A 739 -36.58 42.43 7.21
CA LYS A 739 -36.66 43.62 6.37
C LYS A 739 -35.59 43.63 5.28
N GLY A 740 -34.37 43.16 5.58
CA GLY A 740 -33.30 42.99 4.59
C GLY A 740 -33.66 41.97 3.50
N ALA A 741 -34.23 40.82 3.90
CA ALA A 741 -34.66 39.78 2.96
C ALA A 741 -35.82 40.23 2.04
N GLN A 742 -36.77 41.01 2.57
CA GLN A 742 -37.86 41.59 1.77
C GLN A 742 -37.39 42.62 0.75
N GLN A 743 -36.32 43.37 1.05
CA GLN A 743 -35.74 44.34 0.12
C GLN A 743 -34.89 43.68 -0.97
N ALA A 744 -34.20 42.58 -0.66
CA ALA A 744 -33.42 41.83 -1.65
C ALA A 744 -34.27 41.19 -2.76
N GLY A 745 -35.55 40.89 -2.49
CA GLY A 745 -36.49 40.36 -3.48
C GLY A 745 -37.06 41.37 -4.48
N GLN A 746 -36.77 42.67 -4.32
CA GLN A 746 -37.27 43.75 -5.19
C GLN A 746 -36.16 44.30 -6.11
N ALA A 747 -35.55 43.44 -6.93
CA ALA A 747 -34.70 43.92 -8.01
C ALA A 747 -35.57 44.56 -9.12
N PRO A 748 -35.22 45.75 -9.66
CA PRO A 748 -35.95 46.35 -10.77
C PRO A 748 -35.83 45.47 -12.03
N PRO A 749 -36.89 45.34 -12.86
CA PRO A 749 -36.79 44.65 -14.13
C PRO A 749 -35.80 45.37 -15.05
N ALA A 750 -34.87 44.61 -15.64
CA ALA A 750 -33.87 45.12 -16.56
C ALA A 750 -34.53 45.85 -17.75
N SER A 751 -34.18 47.12 -17.94
CA SER A 751 -34.63 47.91 -19.10
C SER A 751 -34.06 47.32 -20.41
N PRO A 752 -34.89 46.97 -21.40
CA PRO A 752 -34.42 46.59 -22.72
C PRO A 752 -34.20 47.82 -23.60
N GLY A 753 -33.02 47.93 -24.20
CA GLY A 753 -32.80 48.75 -25.38
C GLY A 753 -31.99 50.03 -25.17
N LYS A 754 -30.68 49.94 -25.42
CA LYS A 754 -29.92 51.03 -26.05
C LYS A 754 -28.83 50.44 -26.94
N THR A 755 -28.94 50.74 -28.22
CA THR A 755 -28.07 50.36 -29.34
C THR A 755 -26.63 50.88 -29.15
N PRO A 756 -25.62 50.21 -29.73
CA PRO A 756 -24.21 50.47 -29.44
C PRO A 756 -23.73 51.74 -30.16
N GLY A 757 -23.54 52.82 -29.41
CA GLY A 757 -22.83 54.00 -29.87
C GLY A 757 -21.32 53.77 -29.87
N LYS A 758 -20.64 54.10 -30.98
CA LYS A 758 -19.19 54.01 -31.16
C LYS A 758 -18.43 54.72 -30.03
N THR A 759 -17.72 53.94 -29.21
CA THR A 759 -16.83 54.43 -28.17
C THR A 759 -15.58 55.07 -28.80
N PRO A 760 -15.15 56.27 -28.36
CA PRO A 760 -13.89 56.87 -28.80
C PRO A 760 -12.69 56.02 -28.35
N PRO A 761 -11.54 56.09 -29.07
CA PRO A 761 -10.35 55.31 -28.74
C PRO A 761 -9.90 55.63 -27.32
N ARG A 762 -10.04 54.63 -26.44
CA ARG A 762 -9.66 54.69 -25.02
C ARG A 762 -8.15 54.87 -24.97
N LYS A 763 -7.67 56.01 -24.46
CA LYS A 763 -6.26 56.18 -24.09
C LYS A 763 -5.83 54.98 -23.26
N ALA A 764 -4.66 54.42 -23.54
CA ALA A 764 -4.08 53.35 -22.74
C ALA A 764 -3.99 53.81 -21.29
N SER A 765 -4.97 53.43 -20.46
CA SER A 765 -4.85 53.56 -19.03
C SER A 765 -3.73 52.61 -18.63
N ALA A 766 -2.82 53.07 -17.77
CA ALA A 766 -1.83 52.20 -17.14
C ALA A 766 -2.52 50.90 -16.69
N ALA A 767 -1.85 49.76 -16.87
CA ALA A 767 -2.38 48.48 -16.45
C ALA A 767 -2.84 48.63 -14.98
N PRO A 768 -4.11 48.31 -14.66
CA PRO A 768 -4.61 48.47 -13.30
C PRO A 768 -3.68 47.70 -12.37
N LEU A 769 -3.16 48.39 -11.35
CA LEU A 769 -2.32 47.76 -10.35
C LEU A 769 -3.22 46.75 -9.63
N ARG A 770 -2.97 45.46 -9.87
CA ARG A 770 -3.67 44.40 -9.16
C ARG A 770 -3.11 44.39 -7.75
N THR A 771 -3.86 44.92 -6.79
CA THR A 771 -3.51 44.76 -5.38
C THR A 771 -4.03 43.41 -4.91
N HIS A 772 -3.20 42.73 -4.11
CA HIS A 772 -3.56 41.44 -3.51
C HIS A 772 -3.57 41.62 -2.01
N SER A 773 -4.63 41.16 -1.35
CA SER A 773 -4.70 41.13 0.10
C SER A 773 -4.81 39.70 0.60
N LEU A 774 -4.04 39.37 1.64
CA LEU A 774 -4.26 38.16 2.43
C LEU A 774 -5.30 38.46 3.50
N MET A 775 -6.36 37.66 3.50
CA MET A 775 -7.39 37.61 4.53
C MET A 775 -7.14 36.39 5.40
N MET A 776 -6.86 36.61 6.69
CA MET A 776 -6.66 35.52 7.64
C MET A 776 -7.19 35.89 9.01
N ARG A 777 -7.66 34.89 9.76
CA ARG A 777 -7.87 35.04 11.20
C ARG A 777 -6.51 34.84 11.88
N MET A 778 -6.16 35.73 12.81
CA MET A 778 -4.98 35.50 13.63
C MET A 778 -5.24 34.31 14.56
N PRO A 779 -4.38 33.27 14.56
CA PRO A 779 -4.52 32.14 15.45
C PRO A 779 -4.51 32.60 16.92
N PHE A 780 -5.26 31.92 17.78
CA PHE A 780 -5.28 32.17 19.23
C PHE A 780 -5.77 33.56 19.68
N GLU A 781 -6.48 34.32 18.84
CA GLU A 781 -7.08 35.61 19.19
C GLU A 781 -8.61 35.48 19.22
N PRO A 782 -9.23 35.25 20.40
CA PRO A 782 -10.67 35.05 20.50
C PRO A 782 -11.44 36.27 19.97
N GLY A 783 -12.27 36.06 18.95
CA GLY A 783 -13.13 37.09 18.39
C GLY A 783 -12.41 38.18 17.59
N ALA A 784 -11.13 38.00 17.26
CA ALA A 784 -10.43 38.91 16.35
C ALA A 784 -11.11 38.90 14.97
N PRO A 785 -11.38 40.08 14.38
CA PRO A 785 -11.87 40.15 13.02
C PRO A 785 -10.82 39.58 12.05
N PRO A 786 -11.22 39.09 10.87
CA PRO A 786 -10.27 38.76 9.81
C PRO A 786 -9.32 39.92 9.54
N LEU A 787 -8.02 39.65 9.61
CA LEU A 787 -6.97 40.59 9.30
C LEU A 787 -6.78 40.64 7.79
N ARG A 788 -6.74 41.85 7.23
CA ARG A 788 -6.40 42.12 5.84
C ARG A 788 -4.98 42.65 5.76
N ILE A 789 -4.09 41.92 5.10
CA ILE A 789 -2.68 42.27 4.97
C ILE A 789 -2.37 42.46 3.49
N ASP A 790 -1.73 43.58 3.13
CA ASP A 790 -1.25 43.81 1.77
C ASP A 790 -0.18 42.77 1.39
N ALA A 791 -0.50 41.98 0.37
CA ALA A 791 0.34 40.95 -0.23
C ALA A 791 0.67 41.28 -1.69
N THR A 792 0.51 42.54 -2.10
CA THR A 792 0.91 43.02 -3.42
C THR A 792 2.41 42.81 -3.61
N GLY A 793 2.79 42.06 -4.65
CA GLY A 793 4.19 41.70 -4.92
C GLY A 793 4.69 40.44 -4.21
N ALA A 794 3.84 39.73 -3.46
CA ALA A 794 4.19 38.43 -2.88
C ALA A 794 4.19 37.27 -3.90
N GLU A 795 3.69 37.51 -5.13
CA GLU A 795 3.60 36.53 -6.24
C GLU A 795 2.81 35.24 -5.93
N LEU A 796 1.94 35.25 -4.92
CA LEU A 796 1.19 34.06 -4.48
C LEU A 796 0.15 33.54 -5.51
N GLU A 797 -0.31 34.37 -6.46
CA GLU A 797 -1.28 33.98 -7.50
C GLU A 797 -0.68 32.99 -8.52
N GLU A 798 0.64 33.06 -8.75
CA GLU A 798 1.32 32.24 -9.75
C GLU A 798 1.98 30.99 -9.15
N ALA A 799 1.90 30.83 -7.83
CA ALA A 799 2.49 29.71 -7.11
C ALA A 799 1.71 28.43 -7.39
N ARG A 800 2.36 27.44 -8.00
CA ARG A 800 1.74 26.13 -8.26
C ARG A 800 1.67 25.26 -7.01
N ARG A 801 2.54 25.53 -6.04
CA ARG A 801 2.67 24.80 -4.78
C ARG A 801 2.91 25.81 -3.67
N VAL A 802 2.13 25.72 -2.61
CA VAL A 802 2.24 26.60 -1.45
C VAL A 802 2.20 25.74 -0.21
N VAL A 803 3.22 25.87 0.64
CA VAL A 803 3.24 25.30 1.99
C VAL A 803 3.17 26.44 2.98
N VAL A 804 2.25 26.36 3.94
CA VAL A 804 2.05 27.39 4.97
C VAL A 804 2.48 26.85 6.33
N THR A 805 3.60 27.36 6.84
CA THR A 805 4.18 26.97 8.13
C THR A 805 3.92 28.04 9.18
N PRO A 806 3.28 27.72 10.31
CA PRO A 806 3.08 28.70 11.37
C PRO A 806 4.38 28.92 12.16
N LEU A 807 4.62 30.16 12.58
CA LEU A 807 5.85 30.60 13.24
C LEU A 807 5.55 31.23 14.59
N LEU A 808 6.25 30.80 15.65
CA LEU A 808 6.17 31.41 16.97
C LEU A 808 7.17 32.57 17.08
N ALA A 809 6.65 33.79 17.30
CA ALA A 809 7.46 34.97 17.59
C ALA A 809 7.90 35.01 19.06
N PRO A 810 8.96 35.77 19.42
CA PRO A 810 9.46 35.85 20.79
C PRO A 810 8.42 36.29 21.84
N ARG A 811 7.44 37.11 21.42
CA ARG A 811 6.37 37.61 22.29
C ARG A 811 5.19 36.64 22.46
N GLY A 812 5.17 35.55 21.68
CA GLY A 812 4.04 34.60 21.63
C GLY A 812 3.05 34.89 20.51
N ASP A 813 3.27 35.94 19.71
CA ASP A 813 2.48 36.20 18.50
C ASP A 813 2.79 35.13 17.44
N VAL A 814 1.81 34.82 16.60
CA VAL A 814 1.95 33.85 15.50
C VAL A 814 2.13 34.60 14.19
N ALA A 815 3.17 34.23 13.43
CA ALA A 815 3.37 34.62 12.04
C ALA A 815 3.21 33.38 11.14
N LEU A 816 3.16 33.58 9.82
CA LEU A 816 3.12 32.49 8.84
C LEU A 816 4.30 32.60 7.86
N LEU A 817 4.88 31.47 7.48
CA LEU A 817 5.80 31.35 6.36
C LEU A 817 5.09 30.65 5.21
N PHE A 818 4.98 31.34 4.08
CA PHE A 818 4.58 30.77 2.80
C PHE A 818 5.83 30.37 2.04
N VAL A 819 5.93 29.10 1.65
CA VAL A 819 7.00 28.62 0.75
C VAL A 819 6.36 28.30 -0.59
N THR A 820 6.79 29.00 -1.64
CA THR A 820 6.30 28.81 -3.02
C THR A 820 7.38 28.19 -3.91
N ASP A 821 7.09 27.98 -5.20
CA ASP A 821 8.08 27.58 -6.20
C ASP A 821 8.99 28.73 -6.68
N ARG A 822 8.75 29.97 -6.24
CA ARG A 822 9.49 31.17 -6.66
C ARG A 822 10.18 31.92 -5.54
N ASN A 823 9.51 32.04 -4.40
CA ASN A 823 9.94 32.84 -3.28
C ASN A 823 9.37 32.28 -1.97
N GLU A 824 9.79 32.89 -0.88
CA GLU A 824 9.22 32.65 0.44
C GLU A 824 8.64 33.96 0.96
N VAL A 825 7.55 33.90 1.73
CA VAL A 825 6.88 35.10 2.25
C VAL A 825 6.56 34.91 3.72
N VAL A 826 7.11 35.76 4.56
CA VAL A 826 6.76 35.85 5.98
C VAL A 826 5.62 36.84 6.14
N VAL A 827 4.53 36.41 6.77
CA VAL A 827 3.33 37.18 7.01
C VAL A 827 3.16 37.36 8.51
N THR A 828 3.26 38.60 8.99
CA THR A 828 2.96 38.98 10.38
C THR A 828 1.65 39.75 10.45
N ASN A 829 1.19 40.09 11.65
CA ASN A 829 0.02 40.94 11.82
C ASN A 829 0.15 42.36 11.22
N GLU A 830 1.38 42.80 10.91
CA GLU A 830 1.68 44.16 10.48
C GLU A 830 2.06 44.26 9.00
N ARG A 831 2.69 43.22 8.44
CA ARG A 831 3.26 43.27 7.09
C ARG A 831 3.53 41.89 6.48
N THR A 832 3.74 41.88 5.18
CA THR A 832 4.38 40.78 4.44
C THR A 832 5.87 41.10 4.21
N THR A 833 6.72 40.07 4.16
CA THR A 833 8.15 40.21 3.90
C THR A 833 8.61 39.06 3.01
N THR A 834 8.99 39.36 1.77
CA THR A 834 9.49 38.37 0.81
C THR A 834 10.94 38.01 1.11
N LEU A 835 11.26 36.71 1.08
CA LEU A 835 12.57 36.12 1.25
C LEU A 835 12.98 35.38 -0.05
N PRO A 836 14.29 35.23 -0.32
CA PRO A 836 14.76 34.39 -1.41
C PRO A 836 14.35 32.93 -1.20
N LEU A 837 14.08 32.19 -2.29
CA LEU A 837 13.73 30.78 -2.21
C LEU A 837 14.90 29.94 -1.68
N PHE A 838 14.63 29.10 -0.69
CA PHE A 838 15.60 28.12 -0.21
C PHE A 838 15.76 26.96 -1.22
N GLU A 839 16.86 26.99 -1.98
CA GLU A 839 17.13 26.11 -3.14
C GLU A 839 16.94 24.59 -2.92
N PRO A 840 17.27 24.01 -1.74
CA PRO A 840 17.03 22.58 -1.47
C PRO A 840 15.56 22.11 -1.63
N ARG A 841 14.58 23.03 -1.61
CA ARG A 841 13.13 22.72 -1.61
C ARG A 841 12.45 22.68 -2.97
N ARG A 842 13.17 22.76 -4.11
CA ARG A 842 12.56 22.73 -5.46
C ARG A 842 11.65 21.51 -5.71
N TYR A 843 11.79 20.44 -4.91
CA TYR A 843 11.02 19.20 -5.03
C TYR A 843 10.33 18.78 -3.71
N ALA A 844 9.94 19.72 -2.84
CA ALA A 844 9.20 19.38 -1.62
C ALA A 844 7.95 18.54 -1.97
N MET A 845 7.96 17.28 -1.50
CA MET A 845 6.91 16.28 -1.72
C MET A 845 6.21 16.01 -0.39
N SER A 846 5.46 16.97 0.15
CA SER A 846 4.61 16.70 1.32
C SER A 846 3.64 17.86 1.57
N GLU A 847 2.36 17.53 1.67
CA GLU A 847 1.28 18.39 2.21
C GLU A 847 1.13 18.22 3.73
N ASN A 848 1.94 17.38 4.39
CA ASN A 848 1.62 16.81 5.71
C ASN A 848 2.68 17.01 6.82
N SER A 849 3.83 17.66 6.59
CA SER A 849 4.79 17.91 7.68
C SER A 849 4.47 19.21 8.44
N VAL A 850 3.60 19.07 9.44
CA VAL A 850 2.98 20.16 10.22
C VAL A 850 3.84 20.58 11.44
N GLY A 851 5.15 20.76 11.26
CA GLY A 851 5.99 21.32 12.32
C GLY A 851 5.84 22.85 12.40
N ALA A 852 5.64 23.43 13.59
CA ALA A 852 5.72 24.89 13.72
C ALA A 852 7.18 25.36 13.76
N GLY A 853 7.43 26.52 13.15
CA GLY A 853 8.72 27.20 13.13
C GLY A 853 8.84 28.29 14.20
N LEU A 854 9.99 28.97 14.21
CA LEU A 854 10.24 30.16 15.03
C LEU A 854 10.52 31.36 14.14
N LEU A 855 9.93 32.51 14.48
CA LEU A 855 10.33 33.80 13.92
C LEU A 855 11.52 34.30 14.75
N LEU A 856 12.71 34.33 14.14
CA LEU A 856 13.94 34.82 14.78
C LEU A 856 14.06 36.35 14.68
N GLY A 857 13.50 36.92 13.61
CA GLY A 857 13.38 38.34 13.36
C GLY A 857 12.50 38.57 12.12
N PRO A 858 12.26 39.82 11.70
CA PRO A 858 11.33 40.11 10.61
C PRO A 858 11.70 39.51 9.24
N GLU A 859 12.98 39.17 9.05
CA GLU A 859 13.54 38.60 7.83
C GLU A 859 14.31 37.30 8.09
N ARG A 860 14.10 36.67 9.26
CA ARG A 860 14.78 35.44 9.64
C ARG A 860 13.82 34.48 10.33
N VAL A 861 13.71 33.29 9.76
CA VAL A 861 12.84 32.23 10.27
C VAL A 861 13.63 30.94 10.40
N LEU A 862 13.16 30.11 11.32
CA LEU A 862 13.74 28.81 11.60
C LEU A 862 12.64 27.78 11.55
N VAL A 863 12.82 26.73 10.75
CA VAL A 863 11.78 25.72 10.54
C VAL A 863 12.37 24.31 10.57
N LEU A 864 11.52 23.34 10.86
CA LEU A 864 11.79 21.94 10.60
C LEU A 864 11.28 21.63 9.20
N GLY A 865 12.19 21.26 8.31
CA GLY A 865 11.92 20.88 6.93
C GLY A 865 12.10 19.38 6.70
N GLU A 866 11.89 18.97 5.45
CA GLU A 866 12.20 17.64 4.96
C GLU A 866 12.94 17.75 3.63
N THR A 867 14.18 17.25 3.60
CA THR A 867 14.98 17.19 2.36
C THR A 867 15.37 15.73 2.10
N ARG A 868 14.98 15.20 0.94
CA ARG A 868 15.24 13.80 0.55
C ARG A 868 14.78 12.77 1.59
N ARG A 869 13.57 12.95 2.16
CA ARG A 869 13.01 12.06 3.20
C ARG A 869 13.81 12.03 4.50
N ARG A 870 14.49 13.13 4.81
CA ARG A 870 15.18 13.32 6.08
C ARG A 870 14.73 14.63 6.68
N MET A 871 14.54 14.64 7.99
CA MET A 871 14.27 15.86 8.71
C MET A 871 15.46 16.80 8.59
N THR A 872 15.19 18.06 8.28
CA THR A 872 16.20 19.10 8.19
C THR A 872 15.85 20.24 9.12
N PHE A 873 16.87 20.81 9.73
CA PHE A 873 16.76 22.08 10.43
C PHE A 873 17.22 23.18 9.48
N GLU A 874 16.32 24.12 9.19
CA GLU A 874 16.48 25.07 8.10
C GLU A 874 16.32 26.50 8.62
N GLU A 875 17.28 27.34 8.27
CA GLU A 875 17.23 28.77 8.55
C GLU A 875 17.02 29.52 7.24
N HIS A 876 15.94 30.31 7.17
CA HIS A 876 15.60 31.08 5.98
C HIS A 876 15.71 32.58 6.27
N GLY A 877 16.19 33.35 5.30
CA GLY A 877 16.34 34.80 5.42
C GLY A 877 17.01 35.44 4.20
N GLN A 878 17.25 36.75 4.27
CA GLN A 878 17.86 37.54 3.18
C GLN A 878 19.37 37.31 2.98
N ALA A 879 20.08 36.92 4.05
CA ALA A 879 21.53 36.67 4.03
C ALA A 879 21.84 35.24 3.51
N PRO A 880 23.11 34.93 3.15
CA PRO A 880 23.51 33.56 2.86
C PRO A 880 23.08 32.64 4.01
N THR A 881 22.17 31.72 3.69
CA THR A 881 21.63 30.80 4.68
C THR A 881 22.70 29.77 5.03
N ARG A 882 22.67 29.31 6.28
CA ARG A 882 23.48 28.15 6.67
C ARG A 882 22.98 26.93 5.91
N PRO A 883 23.86 25.98 5.54
CA PRO A 883 23.42 24.70 5.02
C PRO A 883 22.44 24.02 6.00
N PRO A 884 21.42 23.32 5.50
CA PRO A 884 20.47 22.62 6.36
C PRO A 884 21.19 21.56 7.20
N VAL A 885 20.84 21.46 8.48
CA VAL A 885 21.36 20.39 9.36
C VAL A 885 20.44 19.19 9.22
N PHE A 886 20.95 18.09 8.68
CA PHE A 886 20.20 16.84 8.56
C PHE A 886 20.12 16.14 9.91
N MET A 887 18.91 15.72 10.27
CA MET A 887 18.60 15.02 11.52
C MET A 887 17.79 13.75 11.22
N GLY A 888 17.79 12.83 12.19
CA GLY A 888 16.99 11.61 12.14
C GLY A 888 17.58 10.49 11.27
N GLN A 889 16.94 9.33 11.35
CA GLN A 889 17.30 8.14 10.58
C GLN A 889 17.02 8.33 9.08
N GLU A 890 17.85 7.71 8.25
CA GLU A 890 17.64 7.67 6.81
C GLU A 890 16.50 6.70 6.46
N ARG A 891 15.58 7.12 5.58
CA ARG A 891 14.44 6.30 5.11
C ARG A 891 13.40 5.95 6.18
N ASP A 892 13.48 6.51 7.38
CA ASP A 892 12.34 6.44 8.27
C ASP A 892 11.20 7.21 7.61
N SER A 893 10.21 6.47 7.10
CA SER A 893 8.95 7.02 6.61
C SER A 893 8.09 7.59 7.74
N GLY A 894 8.66 7.78 8.94
CA GLY A 894 8.06 8.31 10.15
C GLY A 894 7.58 9.76 10.04
N GLY A 895 7.03 10.18 8.89
CA GLY A 895 6.44 11.49 8.62
C GLY A 895 5.20 11.84 9.46
N ARG A 896 5.15 11.40 10.72
CA ARG A 896 4.06 11.61 11.67
C ARG A 896 4.52 11.72 13.12
N ARG A 897 5.78 11.43 13.48
CA ARG A 897 6.17 11.66 14.87
C ARG A 897 6.14 13.16 15.13
N PRO A 898 5.34 13.60 16.12
CA PRO A 898 5.07 15.01 16.25
C PRO A 898 6.26 15.69 16.94
N VAL A 899 6.79 16.70 16.25
CA VAL A 899 7.90 17.53 16.72
C VAL A 899 7.59 18.99 16.43
N THR A 900 8.11 19.89 17.27
CA THR A 900 7.98 21.32 17.04
C THR A 900 9.19 22.07 17.57
N LEU A 901 9.43 23.28 17.05
CA LEU A 901 10.41 24.17 17.65
C LEU A 901 9.80 24.91 18.85
N ALA A 902 10.62 25.12 19.86
CA ALA A 902 10.28 25.93 21.02
C ALA A 902 11.37 26.93 21.35
N ARG A 903 10.95 27.95 22.07
CA ARG A 903 11.82 29.00 22.60
C ARG A 903 11.68 29.05 24.11
N ARG A 904 12.78 28.96 24.83
CA ARG A 904 12.81 29.18 26.27
C ARG A 904 12.80 30.68 26.57
N ASP A 905 12.36 31.07 27.76
CA ASP A 905 12.23 32.49 28.15
C ASP A 905 13.55 33.27 28.12
N ASP A 906 14.72 32.60 28.16
CA ASP A 906 16.05 33.21 28.02
C ASP A 906 16.51 33.33 26.56
N GLY A 907 15.67 32.93 25.59
CA GLY A 907 15.95 32.97 24.16
C GLY A 907 16.58 31.70 23.61
N ALA A 908 16.89 30.70 24.44
CA ALA A 908 17.37 29.41 23.95
C ALA A 908 16.33 28.75 23.04
N ILE A 909 16.82 28.03 22.03
CA ILE A 909 15.98 27.32 21.05
C ILE A 909 16.11 25.83 21.33
N GLY A 910 15.00 25.11 21.23
CA GLY A 910 14.97 23.67 21.42
C GLY A 910 13.97 23.00 20.50
N ILE A 911 14.14 21.69 20.31
CA ILE A 911 13.20 20.85 19.59
C ILE A 911 12.40 20.05 20.62
N LEU A 912 11.09 20.24 20.65
CA LEU A 912 10.18 19.43 21.44
C LEU A 912 9.85 18.17 20.65
N LEU A 913 9.93 17.04 21.34
CA LEU A 913 9.54 15.73 20.83
C LEU A 913 8.61 15.10 21.84
N TRP A 914 7.55 14.47 21.35
CA TRP A 914 6.64 13.75 22.22
C TRP A 914 6.14 12.46 21.61
N ASP A 915 5.79 11.54 22.50
CA ASP A 915 5.25 10.23 22.17
C ASP A 915 3.83 10.11 22.78
N GLY A 916 2.90 9.62 21.98
CA GLY A 916 1.49 9.42 22.35
C GLY A 916 0.56 10.55 21.91
N SER A 917 -0.74 10.25 21.86
CA SER A 917 -1.82 11.22 21.60
C SER A 917 -2.96 10.94 22.59
N PRO A 918 -3.09 11.73 23.68
CA PRO A 918 -2.28 12.89 24.03
C PRO A 918 -0.83 12.54 24.44
N PRO A 919 0.07 13.54 24.50
CA PRO A 919 1.46 13.35 24.85
C PRO A 919 1.63 12.79 26.28
N HIS A 920 2.04 11.52 26.39
CA HIS A 920 2.35 10.89 27.68
C HIS A 920 3.80 11.10 28.09
N VAL A 921 4.70 11.23 27.11
CA VAL A 921 6.12 11.48 27.33
C VAL A 921 6.54 12.62 26.42
N ILE A 922 7.13 13.67 26.99
CA ILE A 922 7.65 14.81 26.24
C ILE A 922 9.09 15.04 26.68
N ALA A 923 9.92 15.44 25.73
CA ALA A 923 11.25 15.94 26.01
C ALA A 923 11.59 17.11 25.09
N VAL A 924 12.61 17.86 25.49
CA VAL A 924 13.20 18.93 24.68
C VAL A 924 14.69 18.68 24.48
N ALA A 925 15.15 18.81 23.24
CA ALA A 925 16.57 18.89 22.91
C ALA A 925 16.93 20.35 22.65
N GLU A 926 17.64 20.98 23.59
CA GLU A 926 18.17 22.34 23.39
C GLU A 926 19.18 22.33 22.24
N LEU A 927 19.14 23.33 21.36
CA LEU A 927 20.10 23.48 20.28
C LEU A 927 21.32 24.23 20.77
N ASP A 928 22.49 23.69 20.47
CA ASP A 928 23.74 24.39 20.71
C ASP A 928 23.81 25.64 19.80
N PRO A 929 24.01 26.85 20.35
CA PRO A 929 23.96 28.07 19.54
C PRO A 929 25.09 28.19 18.51
N ALA A 930 26.23 27.52 18.76
CA ALA A 930 27.38 27.56 17.85
C ALA A 930 27.21 26.58 16.69
N THR A 931 26.79 25.35 17.00
CA THR A 931 26.72 24.25 16.01
C THR A 931 25.32 23.97 15.47
N GLN A 932 24.27 24.49 16.11
CA GLN A 932 22.86 24.15 15.90
C GLN A 932 22.56 22.65 16.05
N SER A 933 23.48 21.89 16.68
CA SER A 933 23.26 20.49 16.96
C SER A 933 22.40 20.31 18.22
N PRO A 934 21.50 19.30 18.24
CA PRO A 934 20.68 19.02 19.41
C PRO A 934 21.48 18.40 20.57
N ARG A 935 21.36 19.00 21.76
CA ARG A 935 21.95 18.55 23.03
C ARG A 935 21.15 17.40 23.67
N PRO A 936 21.69 16.68 24.68
CA PRO A 936 20.95 15.70 25.48
C PRO A 936 19.54 16.18 25.84
N ARG A 937 18.56 15.29 25.70
CA ARG A 937 17.15 15.61 25.89
C ARG A 937 16.86 15.75 27.37
N THR A 938 16.07 16.77 27.72
CA THR A 938 15.52 16.94 29.08
C THR A 938 14.06 16.56 29.06
N ALA A 939 13.65 15.68 29.98
CA ALA A 939 12.25 15.30 30.14
C ALA A 939 11.40 16.50 30.55
N LEU A 940 10.17 16.55 30.04
CA LEU A 940 9.19 17.57 30.34
C LEU A 940 7.90 16.91 30.89
N ALA A 941 7.08 17.68 31.59
CA ALA A 941 5.88 17.15 32.24
C ALA A 941 4.85 16.57 31.24
N PRO A 942 4.10 15.51 31.55
CA PRO A 942 3.09 14.97 30.63
C PRO A 942 1.89 15.92 30.44
N TRP A 943 1.13 15.74 29.35
CA TRP A 943 -0.07 16.56 29.05
C TRP A 943 -1.15 16.49 30.14
N SER A 944 -1.23 15.40 30.90
CA SER A 944 -2.12 15.28 32.06
C SER A 944 -1.88 16.35 33.14
N THR A 945 -0.70 16.99 33.16
CA THR A 945 -0.40 18.12 34.06
C THR A 945 -0.87 19.47 33.52
N ALA A 946 -1.57 19.49 32.37
CA ALA A 946 -1.98 20.72 31.72
C ALA A 946 -2.95 21.53 32.57
N THR A 947 -2.64 22.81 32.71
CA THR A 947 -3.47 23.80 33.41
C THR A 947 -3.50 25.10 32.63
N PRO A 948 -4.54 25.94 32.78
CA PRO A 948 -4.57 27.26 32.17
C PRO A 948 -3.36 28.11 32.60
N ALA A 949 -2.79 28.90 31.69
CA ALA A 949 -1.62 29.73 32.01
C ALA A 949 -1.90 30.89 32.97
N ASP A 950 -3.18 31.22 33.23
CA ASP A 950 -3.58 32.17 34.28
C ASP A 950 -3.55 31.58 35.70
N ASP A 951 -3.31 30.27 35.84
CA ASP A 951 -3.03 29.61 37.12
C ASP A 951 -1.81 30.28 37.80
N PRO A 952 -1.87 30.61 39.10
CA PRO A 952 -0.75 31.24 39.82
C PRO A 952 0.58 30.52 39.70
N ARG A 953 0.55 29.18 39.56
CA ARG A 953 1.74 28.34 39.37
C ARG A 953 2.37 28.54 37.99
N CYS A 954 1.57 28.84 36.97
CA CYS A 954 2.04 29.11 35.61
C CYS A 954 2.59 30.52 35.41
N LYS A 955 2.05 31.52 36.12
CA LYS A 955 2.52 32.92 36.01
C LYS A 955 4.00 33.11 36.32
N LYS A 956 4.56 32.28 37.21
CA LYS A 956 5.97 32.32 37.62
C LYS A 956 6.83 31.28 36.90
N ALA A 957 6.21 30.38 36.15
CA ALA A 957 6.91 29.29 35.48
C ALA A 957 7.76 29.84 34.34
N LYS A 958 9.05 29.49 34.35
CA LYS A 958 9.94 29.68 33.23
C LYS A 958 10.07 28.38 32.47
N GLY A 959 9.85 28.40 31.16
CA GLY A 959 9.73 27.18 30.39
C GLY A 959 9.96 27.35 28.90
N TRP A 960 9.66 26.30 28.17
CA TRP A 960 9.71 26.22 26.71
C TRP A 960 8.37 26.61 26.13
N ARG A 961 8.34 27.75 25.46
CA ARG A 961 7.16 28.21 24.74
C ARG A 961 7.14 27.61 23.34
N ALA A 962 6.04 26.99 22.96
CA ALA A 962 5.93 26.24 21.72
C ALA A 962 4.53 26.38 21.10
N LEU A 963 4.50 26.31 19.77
CA LEU A 963 3.26 26.10 19.02
C LEU A 963 3.18 24.62 18.67
N VAL A 964 2.16 23.95 19.21
CA VAL A 964 2.02 22.50 19.13
C VAL A 964 0.77 22.17 18.31
N PRO A 965 0.90 21.49 17.16
CA PRO A 965 -0.27 20.89 16.51
C PRO A 965 -0.81 19.80 17.43
N MET A 966 -2.13 19.69 17.50
CA MET A 966 -2.79 18.72 18.37
C MET A 966 -3.96 18.08 17.66
N GLU A 967 -4.38 16.92 18.17
CA GLU A 967 -5.62 16.24 17.78
C GLU A 967 -6.65 16.44 18.89
N PRO A 968 -7.49 17.48 18.81
CA PRO A 968 -8.29 17.93 19.94
C PRO A 968 -9.23 16.86 20.49
N SER A 969 -9.82 16.04 19.61
CA SER A 969 -10.74 14.95 20.00
C SER A 969 -10.10 13.89 20.91
N TRP A 970 -8.78 13.75 20.88
CA TRP A 970 -8.01 12.80 21.70
C TRP A 970 -7.41 13.45 22.94
N TRP A 971 -7.00 14.72 22.82
CA TRP A 971 -6.29 15.42 23.89
C TRP A 971 -7.22 16.06 24.91
N LEU A 972 -8.45 16.38 24.49
CA LEU A 972 -9.41 17.14 25.26
C LEU A 972 -10.77 16.44 25.27
N GLY A 973 -11.22 16.07 26.46
CA GLY A 973 -12.61 15.72 26.69
C GLY A 973 -13.44 17.00 26.66
N MET A 974 -14.55 17.01 25.93
CA MET A 974 -15.44 18.17 25.91
C MET A 974 -16.65 17.94 26.79
N ASP A 975 -17.05 18.95 27.55
CA ASP A 975 -18.31 18.90 28.30
C ASP A 975 -19.51 19.09 27.38
N THR A 976 -20.01 18.00 26.81
CA THR A 976 -21.18 18.01 25.92
C THR A 976 -22.45 18.53 26.61
N ARG A 977 -22.51 18.57 27.95
CA ARG A 977 -23.64 19.18 28.67
C ARG A 977 -23.62 20.70 28.62
N ALA A 978 -22.42 21.29 28.57
CA ALA A 978 -22.24 22.74 28.57
C ALA A 978 -22.31 23.33 27.16
N LEU A 979 -21.89 22.55 26.16
CA LEU A 979 -22.03 22.87 24.73
C LEU A 979 -22.68 21.70 23.96
N PRO A 980 -24.01 21.51 24.08
CA PRO A 980 -24.72 20.45 23.38
C PRO A 980 -24.55 20.53 21.85
N GLY A 981 -24.30 19.38 21.22
CA GLY A 981 -24.14 19.28 19.77
C GLY A 981 -22.80 19.77 19.23
N ILE A 982 -21.86 20.20 20.07
CA ILE A 982 -20.49 20.52 19.63
C ILE A 982 -19.61 19.28 19.76
N SER A 983 -18.83 18.97 18.73
CA SER A 983 -17.75 17.98 18.73
C SER A 983 -16.44 18.60 18.24
N LEU A 984 -15.31 18.26 18.85
CA LEU A 984 -14.00 18.71 18.37
C LEU A 984 -13.58 17.87 17.17
N ARG A 985 -12.99 18.51 16.15
CA ARG A 985 -12.43 17.84 14.97
C ARG A 985 -11.03 17.29 15.28
N ALA A 986 -10.45 16.60 14.30
CA ALA A 986 -9.12 16.01 14.40
C ALA A 986 -7.98 17.02 14.31
N ALA A 987 -8.22 18.25 13.84
CA ALA A 987 -7.19 19.28 13.66
C ALA A 987 -7.37 20.43 14.64
N GLY A 988 -6.26 20.85 15.25
CA GLY A 988 -6.18 22.07 16.03
C GLY A 988 -4.74 22.34 16.45
N ALA A 989 -4.57 23.39 17.25
CA ALA A 989 -3.29 23.78 17.79
C ALA A 989 -3.39 24.33 19.21
N ALA A 990 -2.27 24.26 19.91
CA ALA A 990 -2.10 24.82 21.23
C ALA A 990 -0.85 25.71 21.28
N LEU A 991 -1.00 26.89 21.90
CA LEU A 991 0.12 27.70 22.35
C LEU A 991 0.40 27.34 23.81
N LEU A 992 1.58 26.76 24.04
CA LEU A 992 1.92 26.15 25.32
C LEU A 992 3.21 26.75 25.88
N ARG A 993 3.32 26.74 27.21
CA ARG A 993 4.58 26.88 27.92
C ARG A 993 4.82 25.64 28.77
N TRP A 994 5.89 24.93 28.44
CA TRP A 994 6.20 23.63 28.98
C TRP A 994 7.36 23.69 29.97
N THR A 995 7.23 23.03 31.11
CA THR A 995 8.28 22.89 32.12
C THR A 995 8.48 21.43 32.50
N GLU A 996 9.50 21.13 33.31
CA GLU A 996 9.72 19.79 33.86
C GLU A 996 8.55 19.34 34.76
N GLU A 997 7.83 20.27 35.38
CA GLU A 997 6.77 19.98 36.36
C GLU A 997 5.35 20.11 35.82
N ARG A 998 5.13 20.89 34.76
CA ARG A 998 3.78 21.20 34.25
C ARG A 998 3.73 21.70 32.81
N VAL A 999 2.53 21.60 32.22
CA VAL A 999 2.13 22.28 30.98
C VAL A 999 1.22 23.47 31.30
N CYS A 1000 1.62 24.67 30.88
CA CYS A 1000 0.81 25.88 30.99
C CYS A 1000 0.19 26.21 29.63
N VAL A 1001 -1.10 25.98 29.49
CA VAL A 1001 -1.85 26.23 28.25
C VAL A 1001 -2.20 27.70 28.15
N GLU A 1002 -1.57 28.41 27.21
CA GLU A 1002 -1.77 29.84 27.02
C GLU A 1002 -2.96 30.11 26.07
N ALA A 1003 -3.08 29.31 25.02
CA ALA A 1003 -4.21 29.37 24.10
C ALA A 1003 -4.44 28.05 23.35
N LEU A 1004 -5.66 27.88 22.87
CA LEU A 1004 -6.09 26.79 21.99
C LEU A 1004 -6.81 27.37 20.78
N ASP A 1005 -6.61 26.75 19.63
CA ASP A 1005 -7.32 27.03 18.39
C ASP A 1005 -7.74 25.68 17.79
N LEU A 1006 -9.01 25.34 17.95
CA LEU A 1006 -9.50 23.98 17.72
C LEU A 1006 -10.52 23.99 16.59
N GLY A 1007 -10.40 23.06 15.65
CA GLY A 1007 -11.50 22.75 14.74
C GLY A 1007 -12.69 22.21 15.53
N ALA A 1008 -13.87 22.75 15.27
CA ALA A 1008 -15.11 22.33 15.90
C ALA A 1008 -16.16 22.00 14.83
N GLU A 1009 -17.08 21.12 15.17
CA GLU A 1009 -18.26 20.82 14.38
C GLU A 1009 -19.48 21.00 15.28
N ARG A 1010 -20.49 21.70 14.77
CA ARG A 1010 -21.78 21.85 15.43
C ARG A 1010 -22.84 21.05 14.68
N ARG A 1011 -23.48 20.13 15.41
CA ARG A 1011 -24.62 19.31 15.03
C ARG A 1011 -25.81 19.67 15.93
N PRO A 1012 -26.58 20.72 15.58
CA PRO A 1012 -27.75 21.08 16.36
C PRO A 1012 -28.84 20.00 16.28
N ASP A 1013 -28.85 19.25 15.17
CA ASP A 1013 -29.59 18.00 14.94
C ASP A 1013 -28.65 16.95 14.30
N ASP A 1014 -29.07 15.69 14.20
CA ASP A 1014 -28.27 14.60 13.60
C ASP A 1014 -28.04 14.76 12.08
N ILE A 1015 -28.64 15.79 11.46
CA ILE A 1015 -28.72 15.95 10.00
C ILE A 1015 -27.81 17.09 9.52
N THR A 1016 -27.82 18.24 10.20
CA THR A 1016 -27.06 19.42 9.77
C THR A 1016 -25.69 19.46 10.43
N ARG A 1017 -24.65 19.59 9.61
CA ARG A 1017 -23.27 19.73 10.05
C ARG A 1017 -22.77 21.10 9.66
N SER A 1018 -22.38 21.90 10.66
CA SER A 1018 -21.71 23.18 10.43
C SER A 1018 -20.29 23.11 10.97
N GLU A 1019 -19.32 23.36 10.10
CA GLU A 1019 -17.93 23.48 10.50
C GLU A 1019 -17.71 24.82 11.22
N GLY A 1020 -16.80 24.82 12.18
CA GLY A 1020 -16.47 26.00 12.97
C GLY A 1020 -15.10 25.90 13.61
N SER A 1021 -14.77 26.92 14.40
CA SER A 1021 -13.57 26.99 15.22
C SER A 1021 -13.90 27.39 16.65
N LEU A 1022 -13.16 26.81 17.59
CA LEU A 1022 -13.19 27.14 19.00
C LEU A 1022 -11.83 27.69 19.40
N VAL A 1023 -11.78 28.99 19.73
CA VAL A 1023 -10.57 29.70 20.12
C VAL A 1023 -10.65 30.03 21.60
N VAL A 1024 -9.62 29.68 22.37
CA VAL A 1024 -9.58 29.92 23.81
C VAL A 1024 -8.23 30.54 24.19
N ARG A 1025 -8.21 31.55 25.05
CA ARG A 1025 -6.97 32.20 25.54
C ARG A 1025 -7.02 32.48 27.04
N TRP A 1026 -6.04 31.94 27.76
CA TRP A 1026 -5.80 32.15 29.19
C TRP A 1026 -4.48 32.90 29.36
N GLU A 1027 -4.52 34.24 29.30
CA GLU A 1027 -3.29 35.03 29.25
C GLU A 1027 -2.64 35.23 30.63
N ALA A 1028 -1.31 35.07 30.71
CA ALA A 1028 -0.51 35.33 31.92
C ALA A 1028 0.00 36.78 32.02
N SER A 1029 0.07 37.54 30.92
CA SER A 1029 0.86 38.78 30.77
C SER A 1029 0.11 40.12 30.82
N GLY A 1030 -1.20 40.13 31.10
CA GLY A 1030 -1.92 41.38 31.41
C GLY A 1030 -2.46 42.19 30.23
N SER A 1031 -2.54 41.63 29.01
CA SER A 1031 -3.22 42.27 27.89
C SER A 1031 -4.74 41.97 27.87
N LYS A 1032 -5.51 42.77 27.11
CA LYS A 1032 -6.98 42.72 27.00
C LYS A 1032 -7.53 41.47 26.26
N ARG A 1033 -6.73 40.41 26.05
CA ARG A 1033 -7.01 39.34 25.08
C ARG A 1033 -7.50 38.02 25.70
N ARG A 1034 -7.82 38.00 26.99
CA ARG A 1034 -8.47 36.84 27.64
C ARG A 1034 -9.88 36.65 27.07
N GLY A 1035 -10.22 35.41 26.72
CA GLY A 1035 -11.58 35.04 26.33
C GLY A 1035 -11.64 33.68 25.67
N ALA A 1036 -12.85 33.23 25.36
CA ALA A 1036 -13.09 32.11 24.48
C ALA A 1036 -14.23 32.44 23.52
N VAL A 1037 -14.13 31.96 22.29
CA VAL A 1037 -15.12 32.19 21.24
C VAL A 1037 -15.29 30.91 20.43
N LEU A 1038 -16.55 30.49 20.26
CA LEU A 1038 -16.96 29.50 19.27
C LEU A 1038 -17.55 30.23 18.06
N GLN A 1039 -17.02 29.97 16.88
CA GLN A 1039 -17.54 30.49 15.62
C GLN A 1039 -17.96 29.32 14.73
N ALA A 1040 -19.26 29.20 14.44
CA ALA A 1040 -19.80 28.12 13.60
C ALA A 1040 -21.11 28.57 12.93
N GLY A 1041 -21.28 28.28 11.64
CA GLY A 1041 -22.52 28.57 10.90
C GLY A 1041 -22.96 30.03 10.95
N GLY A 1042 -22.02 30.98 10.77
CA GLY A 1042 -22.31 32.42 10.81
C GLY A 1042 -22.60 32.99 12.22
N LEU A 1043 -22.51 32.19 13.27
CA LEU A 1043 -22.70 32.63 14.65
C LEU A 1043 -21.36 32.71 15.38
N ARG A 1044 -21.24 33.72 16.24
CA ARG A 1044 -20.15 33.89 17.20
C ARG A 1044 -20.72 33.85 18.61
N GLN A 1045 -20.32 32.85 19.39
CA GLN A 1045 -20.68 32.71 20.78
C GLN A 1045 -19.44 32.94 21.66
N ALA A 1046 -19.46 33.96 22.50
CA ALA A 1046 -18.45 34.10 23.55
C ALA A 1046 -18.67 33.02 24.63
N LEU A 1047 -17.57 32.52 25.20
CA LEU A 1047 -17.52 31.42 26.14
C LEU A 1047 -16.65 31.77 27.34
N ASP A 1048 -16.98 31.18 28.49
CA ASP A 1048 -16.10 31.07 29.65
C ASP A 1048 -15.59 29.63 29.74
N CYS A 1049 -14.31 29.42 29.38
CA CYS A 1049 -13.70 28.10 29.35
C CYS A 1049 -12.71 27.89 30.50
N LYS A 1050 -12.75 26.69 31.07
CA LYS A 1050 -11.79 26.18 32.05
C LYS A 1050 -11.18 24.87 31.54
N LEU A 1051 -9.92 24.67 31.89
CA LEU A 1051 -9.22 23.42 31.67
C LEU A 1051 -9.13 22.67 32.99
N GLU A 1052 -9.62 21.44 33.01
CA GLU A 1052 -9.80 20.64 34.22
C GLU A 1052 -9.22 19.24 34.03
N PRO A 1053 -8.55 18.64 35.03
CA PRO A 1053 -8.18 17.23 34.95
C PRO A 1053 -9.42 16.36 34.81
N ALA A 1054 -9.32 15.27 34.05
CA ALA A 1054 -10.42 14.32 33.93
C ALA A 1054 -10.83 13.79 35.32
N PRO A 1055 -12.12 13.44 35.53
CA PRO A 1055 -12.60 12.98 36.84
C PRO A 1055 -11.80 11.81 37.43
N GLU A 1056 -11.30 10.93 36.57
CA GLU A 1056 -10.48 9.77 36.94
C GLU A 1056 -9.09 10.19 37.43
N GLU A 1057 -8.48 11.19 36.80
CA GLU A 1057 -7.20 11.74 37.26
C GLU A 1057 -7.34 12.51 38.57
N ARG A 1058 -8.48 13.14 38.84
CA ARG A 1058 -8.75 13.76 40.16
C ARG A 1058 -8.91 12.75 41.29
N ALA A 1059 -9.33 11.53 40.96
CA ALA A 1059 -9.55 10.48 41.94
C ALA A 1059 -8.26 9.71 42.30
N ARG A 1060 -7.25 9.78 41.43
CA ARG A 1060 -5.88 9.28 41.67
C ARG A 1060 -5.07 10.31 42.47
#